data_AF-A0A2Z6NXU3-F1
#
_entry.id   AF-A0A2Z6NXU3-F1
#
_cell.length_a   1.000
_cell.length_b   1.000
_cell.length_c   1.000
_cell.angle_alpha   90.00
_cell.angle_beta   90.00
_cell.angle_gamma   90.00
#
_symmetry.space_group_name_H-M   'P 1'
#
loop_
_entity.id
_entity.type
_entity.pdbx_description
1 polymer ?
#
loop_
_entity_poly.entity_id
_entity_poly.type
_entity_poly.pdbx_seq_one_letter_code
_entity_poly.pdbx_strand_id
1 'polypeptide(L)'
;MVLCSITTPYSSSSSLITPSTLPPHLHTSFSRSSHLPFPRHPHSSPISNVSRRHFNQQLFPQAQAQAQPRRTLFPGGYKRPELKVPTLILQLNPDQILTRGDASLDLIDKAVSKSVGIVILTSNEQSGGKLYEAACLLKSLIRDRAYLLVAERVDIAAAAVTSGVLLSDQGLPTVVARNTMLGSNSELVVLPLVARFVQTVDAAVNASKSEGADFLIYGGGDLKRLNQEIGNVVENVKIPIFASCVGENMSYAEVSSLLASGASGFVTGLESFGLFDDDFLYKLFDGGIANDERILDDRDSKIDEDKLVNKSNGLQSKTEVVGGFVKLEDREKQLIEMERSVLNEAIEVIKKAAPLMEEVSLLEDAVSQIDEPFLLVIVGEFNSGKSTVINALLGERYLKDGVVPTTNEITFLRFNDRDIEKQHCERYPDGQYICYLPAPILREMTIVDTPGTNVILQRQQRLTEEFVPRADLLLFVISADRPLTGSEVAFLRYSQQWKKKVVFVLNKADIYQNNHELEEAMSFIKDNIKRLLNTEDVILYPVSARSALEAKLMSTSSFGKLNEELSVSGSQYAPNSFFELEKFLYSFLDGSTIAGMDRMRLKLETPVGIADRLISACETLVTQEYRCAKQDLTAINDIVNSVNEFALNMETESLSWRRQTLSMIESTKSRVVELVEATMKLSNLDTIASYVFKGERHAMPSTSRIQNDIIDPSVSSVQKILGDYENWLSSKNTQQGKLYKESFEKRWSSLIHENSQMNFETYELLKKGDQAGYQVIENFSSSAVSKSFEQEVREMILGTVGQLGVAGFSASLLTSVLQTTLEDLLALGICSVGGYLAISNFPSRRRRVIDKVKRKADTLAYELEEAMKRDLTEAVENLDTFVRVIGKPYQDQAQNRLNKLVEIQGEISNIEKKLRTLQTEIQNLHVS
;
A
#
# COMPACT_ATOMS: atom_id res chain seq x y z
N MET A 1 16.99 -54.72 18.30
CA MET A 1 17.02 -55.73 19.39
C MET A 1 17.56 -55.04 20.64
N VAL A 2 17.07 -55.37 21.85
CA VAL A 2 17.54 -54.85 23.17
C VAL A 2 18.90 -55.47 23.58
N LEU A 3 19.69 -55.03 24.57
CA LEU A 3 19.54 -54.06 25.70
C LEU A 3 20.62 -52.93 25.60
N CYS A 4 20.70 -51.84 26.38
CA CYS A 4 20.21 -51.39 27.71
C CYS A 4 20.94 -51.86 28.99
N SER A 5 22.03 -51.16 29.39
CA SER A 5 22.47 -50.91 30.79
C SER A 5 23.58 -49.82 30.79
N ILE A 6 23.64 -48.77 31.66
CA ILE A 6 23.51 -48.64 33.12
C ILE A 6 24.76 -49.27 33.81
N THR A 7 25.69 -48.52 34.43
CA THR A 7 25.54 -47.67 35.64
C THR A 7 26.53 -46.47 35.76
N THR A 8 26.06 -45.37 36.37
CA THR A 8 26.84 -44.43 37.22
C THR A 8 26.87 -44.95 38.69
N PRO A 9 27.56 -44.38 39.72
CA PRO A 9 28.15 -43.03 39.84
C PRO A 9 29.48 -42.90 40.64
N TYR A 10 30.11 -41.71 40.65
CA TYR A 10 30.23 -40.81 41.83
C TYR A 10 31.14 -39.58 41.54
N SER A 11 31.01 -38.53 42.35
CA SER A 11 31.61 -37.20 42.13
C SER A 11 32.36 -36.65 43.35
N SER A 12 33.58 -36.10 43.15
CA SER A 12 34.18 -35.12 44.06
C SER A 12 35.33 -34.30 43.41
N SER A 13 34.97 -33.12 42.91
CA SER A 13 35.69 -31.83 42.99
C SER A 13 37.24 -31.72 43.06
N SER A 14 37.80 -30.82 42.22
CA SER A 14 38.96 -29.90 42.44
C SER A 14 40.39 -30.50 42.63
N SER A 15 41.50 -29.88 42.17
CA SER A 15 41.71 -28.68 41.31
C SER A 15 43.21 -28.42 40.99
N LEU A 16 43.55 -27.97 39.76
CA LEU A 16 44.74 -27.11 39.38
C LEU A 16 46.18 -27.71 39.59
N ILE A 17 47.28 -27.40 38.86
CA ILE A 17 47.59 -26.47 37.74
C ILE A 17 48.86 -26.95 36.93
N THR A 18 48.76 -27.11 35.59
CA THR A 18 49.84 -27.00 34.51
C THR A 18 51.19 -27.79 34.61
N PRO A 19 52.14 -27.76 33.62
CA PRO A 19 52.11 -27.34 32.20
C PRO A 19 52.74 -28.32 31.14
N SER A 20 52.43 -28.07 29.85
CA SER A 20 53.28 -28.21 28.63
C SER A 20 53.86 -29.54 28.10
N THR A 21 53.61 -29.85 26.81
CA THR A 21 54.62 -30.21 25.76
C THR A 21 54.01 -30.21 24.34
N LEU A 22 54.85 -30.11 23.29
CA LEU A 22 54.54 -29.89 21.85
C LEU A 22 55.80 -30.23 20.99
N PRO A 23 55.79 -30.15 19.64
CA PRO A 23 54.70 -30.26 18.66
C PRO A 23 54.94 -31.59 17.87
N PRO A 24 55.45 -31.71 16.60
CA PRO A 24 55.43 -30.87 15.37
C PRO A 24 54.21 -31.28 14.48
N HIS A 25 54.03 -31.03 13.17
CA HIS A 25 54.69 -30.33 12.04
C HIS A 25 53.58 -30.08 10.95
N LEU A 26 53.72 -29.51 9.73
CA LEU A 26 54.77 -28.86 8.90
C LEU A 26 54.02 -28.01 7.83
N HIS A 27 54.45 -26.78 7.48
CA HIS A 27 54.02 -26.07 6.25
C HIS A 27 55.02 -24.95 5.86
N THR A 28 55.05 -24.59 4.57
CA THR A 28 55.91 -23.56 3.91
C THR A 28 55.19 -23.04 2.64
N SER A 29 55.46 -21.85 2.05
CA SER A 29 56.44 -20.78 2.32
C SER A 29 56.17 -19.45 1.56
N PHE A 30 56.41 -18.30 2.23
CA PHE A 30 57.05 -17.03 1.74
C PHE A 30 56.36 -16.13 0.65
N SER A 31 56.65 -14.82 0.50
CA SER A 31 57.10 -13.73 1.42
C SER A 31 57.28 -12.34 0.74
N ARG A 32 57.01 -11.22 1.47
CA ARG A 32 57.74 -9.88 1.44
C ARG A 32 57.78 -9.07 0.10
N SER A 33 58.15 -7.77 -0.04
CA SER A 33 58.42 -6.53 0.79
C SER A 33 58.80 -5.36 -0.19
N SER A 34 58.78 -4.02 0.06
CA SER A 34 58.22 -3.09 1.09
C SER A 34 58.59 -1.60 0.77
N HIS A 35 57.88 -0.61 1.36
CA HIS A 35 58.24 0.84 1.55
C HIS A 35 58.07 1.89 0.40
N LEU A 36 58.13 3.17 0.82
CA LEU A 36 57.71 4.49 0.22
C LEU A 36 58.94 5.30 -0.31
N PRO A 37 58.87 6.52 -0.95
CA PRO A 37 57.87 7.63 -0.80
C PRO A 37 57.55 8.55 -2.04
N PHE A 38 56.79 9.65 -1.77
CA PHE A 38 56.36 10.80 -2.62
C PHE A 38 57.51 11.70 -3.18
N PRO A 39 57.36 12.48 -4.31
CA PRO A 39 56.60 13.78 -4.33
C PRO A 39 56.06 14.41 -5.66
N ARG A 40 55.03 15.29 -5.51
CA ARG A 40 54.68 16.57 -6.23
C ARG A 40 54.44 16.69 -7.78
N HIS A 41 53.60 17.70 -8.11
CA HIS A 41 53.13 18.24 -9.42
C HIS A 41 54.23 18.96 -10.27
N PRO A 42 54.03 19.47 -11.53
CA PRO A 42 52.77 19.92 -12.17
C PRO A 42 52.59 19.86 -13.73
N HIS A 43 51.46 20.42 -14.21
CA HIS A 43 51.12 20.99 -15.55
C HIS A 43 51.48 20.27 -16.88
N SER A 44 50.46 19.95 -17.70
CA SER A 44 50.31 20.42 -19.11
C SER A 44 49.01 19.89 -19.76
N SER A 45 48.66 20.43 -20.94
CA SER A 45 47.51 20.12 -21.81
C SER A 45 47.92 20.35 -23.29
N PRO A 46 47.13 20.08 -24.35
CA PRO A 46 45.73 19.59 -24.43
C PRO A 46 45.49 18.51 -25.53
N ILE A 47 44.22 18.37 -25.99
CA ILE A 47 43.74 17.82 -27.29
C ILE A 47 43.51 16.30 -27.44
N SER A 48 42.27 15.97 -27.87
CA SER A 48 41.77 14.67 -28.41
C SER A 48 41.79 13.46 -27.43
N ASN A 49 40.81 12.56 -27.44
CA ASN A 49 40.10 12.06 -28.61
C ASN A 49 38.64 11.63 -28.34
N VAL A 50 37.88 11.41 -29.42
CA VAL A 50 36.54 10.79 -29.35
C VAL A 50 36.67 9.33 -28.88
N SER A 51 35.78 8.89 -27.99
CA SER A 51 35.51 7.46 -27.77
C SER A 51 34.09 7.23 -27.25
N ARG A 52 33.38 6.34 -27.94
CA ARG A 52 32.04 5.87 -27.57
C ARG A 52 32.04 5.38 -26.12
N ARG A 53 31.19 5.94 -25.26
CA ARG A 53 30.77 5.26 -24.03
C ARG A 53 29.42 4.61 -24.29
N HIS A 54 29.38 3.29 -24.12
CA HIS A 54 28.12 2.56 -24.02
C HIS A 54 27.32 3.11 -22.82
N PHE A 55 26.00 2.97 -22.89
CA PHE A 55 25.12 3.06 -21.73
C PHE A 55 25.45 1.90 -20.77
N ASN A 56 26.50 2.07 -19.96
CA ASN A 56 26.63 1.29 -18.75
C ASN A 56 25.50 1.75 -17.82
N GLN A 57 24.47 0.92 -17.72
CA GLN A 57 23.57 0.95 -16.58
C GLN A 57 24.41 0.77 -15.32
N GLN A 58 24.76 1.87 -14.66
CA GLN A 58 24.96 1.81 -13.22
C GLN A 58 23.58 1.53 -12.63
N LEU A 59 23.28 0.23 -12.48
CA LEU A 59 22.43 -0.19 -11.39
C LEU A 59 23.08 0.37 -10.13
N PHE A 60 22.52 1.47 -9.62
CA PHE A 60 22.53 1.69 -8.20
C PHE A 60 22.04 0.37 -7.58
N PRO A 61 22.76 -0.20 -6.59
CA PRO A 61 22.25 -1.35 -5.89
C PRO A 61 20.85 -0.99 -5.42
N GLN A 62 19.87 -1.82 -5.78
CA GLN A 62 18.66 -1.90 -5.00
C GLN A 62 19.10 -2.41 -3.64
N ALA A 63 19.46 -1.46 -2.74
CA ALA A 63 19.27 -1.65 -1.33
C ALA A 63 17.83 -2.13 -1.21
N GLN A 64 17.68 -3.41 -0.87
CA GLN A 64 16.37 -4.05 -0.82
C GLN A 64 15.49 -3.13 -0.01
N ALA A 65 14.35 -2.73 -0.58
CA ALA A 65 13.35 -2.03 0.19
C ALA A 65 12.93 -3.01 1.29
N GLN A 66 13.52 -2.86 2.47
CA GLN A 66 12.95 -3.36 3.71
C GLN A 66 11.54 -2.78 3.68
N ALA A 67 10.55 -3.63 3.42
CA ALA A 67 9.17 -3.23 3.39
C ALA A 67 8.91 -2.59 4.75
N GLN A 68 8.79 -1.26 4.78
CA GLN A 68 8.52 -0.58 6.04
C GLN A 68 7.20 -1.16 6.53
N PRO A 69 7.16 -1.78 7.72
CA PRO A 69 5.90 -2.28 8.25
C PRO A 69 4.91 -1.10 8.19
N ARG A 70 3.71 -1.35 7.67
CA ARG A 70 2.69 -0.31 7.53
C ARG A 70 2.56 0.39 8.88
N ARG A 71 2.62 1.72 8.89
CA ARG A 71 2.57 2.53 10.11
C ARG A 71 1.14 2.55 10.67
N THR A 72 0.68 1.40 11.14
CA THR A 72 -0.45 1.30 12.06
C THR A 72 -0.07 1.94 13.39
N LEU A 73 -1.06 2.34 14.19
CA LEU A 73 -0.84 2.89 15.54
C LEU A 73 -0.55 1.80 16.61
N PHE A 74 -0.36 0.55 16.14
CA PHE A 74 -0.24 -0.67 16.94
C PHE A 74 1.23 -0.98 17.30
N PRO A 75 1.68 -0.86 18.57
CA PRO A 75 3.04 -1.21 18.99
C PRO A 75 3.41 -2.69 18.76
N GLY A 76 2.43 -3.58 18.58
CA GLY A 76 2.66 -4.97 18.16
C GLY A 76 2.83 -5.16 16.65
N GLY A 77 2.47 -4.18 15.83
CA GLY A 77 2.47 -4.24 14.36
C GLY A 77 1.29 -4.98 13.71
N TYR A 78 0.52 -5.76 14.48
CA TYR A 78 -0.56 -6.63 13.98
C TYR A 78 -1.83 -6.51 14.83
N LYS A 79 -3.00 -6.36 14.20
CA LYS A 79 -4.33 -6.43 14.82
C LYS A 79 -4.59 -7.86 15.33
N ARG A 80 -5.40 -8.02 16.38
CA ARG A 80 -5.87 -9.37 16.81
C ARG A 80 -7.03 -9.88 15.94
N PRO A 81 -7.13 -11.19 15.68
CA PRO A 81 -8.33 -11.80 15.10
C PRO A 81 -9.52 -11.76 16.09
N GLU A 82 -10.73 -11.68 15.55
CA GLU A 82 -12.00 -11.58 16.29
C GLU A 82 -12.83 -12.84 16.04
N LEU A 83 -12.89 -13.73 17.03
CA LEU A 83 -13.64 -14.99 16.93
C LEU A 83 -15.09 -14.75 17.33
N LYS A 84 -16.00 -14.68 16.35
CA LYS A 84 -17.44 -14.70 16.61
C LYS A 84 -17.83 -16.02 17.28
N VAL A 85 -18.53 -15.95 18.40
CA VAL A 85 -19.01 -17.12 19.16
C VAL A 85 -20.49 -16.96 19.55
N PRO A 86 -21.29 -18.04 19.57
CA PRO A 86 -20.94 -19.39 19.15
C PRO A 86 -20.72 -19.52 17.63
N THR A 87 -19.82 -20.40 17.20
CA THR A 87 -19.55 -20.69 15.77
C THR A 87 -19.29 -22.16 15.53
N LEU A 88 -19.55 -22.65 14.32
CA LEU A 88 -19.17 -23.99 13.88
C LEU A 88 -17.72 -24.00 13.35
N ILE A 89 -17.00 -25.10 13.58
CA ILE A 89 -15.69 -25.39 12.99
C ILE A 89 -15.81 -26.54 11.98
N LEU A 90 -15.49 -26.30 10.72
CA LEU A 90 -15.51 -27.32 9.66
C LEU A 90 -14.13 -27.96 9.50
N GLN A 91 -14.01 -29.24 9.81
CA GLN A 91 -12.79 -30.02 9.59
C GLN A 91 -12.82 -30.72 8.22
N LEU A 92 -11.74 -30.57 7.46
CA LEU A 92 -11.59 -31.10 6.09
C LEU A 92 -10.25 -31.82 5.92
N ASN A 93 -10.23 -32.83 5.06
CA ASN A 93 -9.01 -33.51 4.61
C ASN A 93 -8.70 -33.15 3.13
N PRO A 94 -7.43 -33.04 2.70
CA PRO A 94 -7.06 -32.70 1.33
C PRO A 94 -7.78 -33.50 0.24
N ASP A 95 -7.98 -34.80 0.44
CA ASP A 95 -8.65 -35.66 -0.55
C ASP A 95 -10.13 -35.32 -0.75
N GLN A 96 -10.82 -34.74 0.25
CA GLN A 96 -12.20 -34.23 0.11
C GLN A 96 -12.27 -32.94 -0.74
N ILE A 97 -11.14 -32.24 -0.93
CA ILE A 97 -11.02 -30.96 -1.64
C ILE A 97 -10.44 -31.16 -3.05
N LEU A 98 -9.49 -32.09 -3.18
CA LEU A 98 -8.76 -32.38 -4.42
C LEU A 98 -9.43 -33.45 -5.31
N THR A 99 -10.37 -34.23 -4.78
CA THR A 99 -11.17 -35.17 -5.58
C THR A 99 -12.17 -34.39 -6.43
N ARG A 100 -12.06 -34.49 -7.76
CA ARG A 100 -12.82 -33.71 -8.74
C ARG A 100 -14.34 -33.93 -8.65
N GLY A 101 -15.04 -33.08 -7.91
CA GLY A 101 -16.49 -32.97 -7.91
C GLY A 101 -16.92 -31.64 -7.31
N ASP A 102 -17.53 -30.78 -8.12
CA ASP A 102 -17.86 -29.40 -7.74
C ASP A 102 -18.77 -29.33 -6.49
N ALA A 103 -19.65 -30.32 -6.32
CA ALA A 103 -20.54 -30.47 -5.18
C ALA A 103 -19.85 -30.44 -3.80
N SER A 104 -18.59 -30.90 -3.69
CA SER A 104 -17.83 -30.79 -2.42
C SER A 104 -17.44 -29.34 -2.12
N LEU A 105 -17.08 -28.57 -3.16
CA LEU A 105 -16.72 -27.15 -3.03
C LEU A 105 -17.96 -26.30 -2.80
N ASP A 106 -19.07 -26.59 -3.48
CA ASP A 106 -20.38 -25.94 -3.27
C ASP A 106 -20.88 -26.12 -1.82
N LEU A 107 -20.69 -27.30 -1.23
CA LEU A 107 -21.04 -27.55 0.17
C LEU A 107 -20.16 -26.75 1.14
N ILE A 108 -18.85 -26.63 0.88
CA ILE A 108 -17.95 -25.79 1.70
C ILE A 108 -18.32 -24.31 1.56
N ASP A 109 -18.65 -23.84 0.36
CA ASP A 109 -19.09 -22.46 0.12
C ASP A 109 -20.42 -22.15 0.82
N LYS A 110 -21.42 -23.07 0.75
CA LYS A 110 -22.67 -22.96 1.50
C LYS A 110 -22.42 -22.90 3.01
N ALA A 111 -21.49 -23.72 3.52
CA ALA A 111 -21.18 -23.79 4.95
C ALA A 111 -20.56 -22.48 5.47
N VAL A 112 -19.52 -22.00 4.78
CA VAL A 112 -18.79 -20.75 5.08
C VAL A 112 -19.67 -19.51 4.90
N SER A 113 -20.72 -19.58 4.06
CA SER A 113 -21.71 -18.50 3.91
C SER A 113 -22.78 -18.44 5.00
N LYS A 114 -22.74 -19.33 6.02
CA LYS A 114 -23.79 -19.43 7.05
C LYS A 114 -23.27 -19.38 8.49
N SER A 115 -22.64 -20.46 8.95
CA SER A 115 -22.36 -20.69 10.38
C SER A 115 -20.93 -21.15 10.67
N VAL A 116 -20.12 -21.35 9.63
CA VAL A 116 -18.73 -21.83 9.74
C VAL A 116 -17.77 -20.65 9.75
N GLY A 117 -17.46 -20.14 10.95
CA GLY A 117 -16.44 -19.10 11.14
C GLY A 117 -14.99 -19.61 11.13
N ILE A 118 -14.75 -20.92 11.19
CA ILE A 118 -13.41 -21.53 11.19
C ILE A 118 -13.40 -22.79 10.31
N VAL A 119 -12.39 -22.93 9.46
CA VAL A 119 -12.12 -24.14 8.64
C VAL A 119 -10.74 -24.69 9.01
N ILE A 120 -10.65 -25.99 9.26
CA ILE A 120 -9.39 -26.66 9.67
C ILE A 120 -9.04 -27.76 8.69
N LEU A 121 -7.86 -27.65 8.08
CA LEU A 121 -7.31 -28.64 7.17
C LEU A 121 -6.41 -29.63 7.94
N THR A 122 -6.85 -30.87 8.06
CA THR A 122 -6.10 -32.00 8.67
C THR A 122 -5.56 -32.95 7.61
N SER A 123 -4.41 -33.59 7.85
CA SER A 123 -3.89 -34.65 6.98
C SER A 123 -3.33 -35.81 7.79
N ASN A 124 -3.71 -37.02 7.40
CA ASN A 124 -3.16 -38.27 7.93
C ASN A 124 -1.96 -38.78 7.12
N GLU A 125 -1.62 -38.13 5.99
CA GLU A 125 -0.54 -38.53 5.08
C GLU A 125 0.64 -37.54 5.08
N GLN A 126 1.83 -38.06 4.74
CA GLN A 126 3.08 -37.29 4.62
C GLN A 126 3.17 -36.38 3.37
N SER A 127 2.13 -36.35 2.52
CA SER A 127 2.13 -35.57 1.28
C SER A 127 1.87 -34.08 1.52
N GLY A 128 2.93 -33.33 1.84
CA GLY A 128 2.85 -31.88 2.01
C GLY A 128 2.36 -31.12 0.77
N GLY A 129 2.55 -31.69 -0.44
CA GLY A 129 2.03 -31.13 -1.68
C GLY A 129 0.50 -31.05 -1.71
N LYS A 130 -0.19 -32.16 -1.40
CA LYS A 130 -1.66 -32.21 -1.29
C LYS A 130 -2.18 -31.15 -0.29
N LEU A 131 -1.53 -31.05 0.88
CA LEU A 131 -1.94 -30.13 1.94
C LEU A 131 -1.80 -28.66 1.50
N TYR A 132 -0.71 -28.31 0.81
CA TYR A 132 -0.51 -26.97 0.26
C TYR A 132 -1.52 -26.63 -0.84
N GLU A 133 -1.75 -27.55 -1.79
CA GLU A 133 -2.72 -27.36 -2.88
C GLU A 133 -4.15 -27.16 -2.33
N ALA A 134 -4.57 -28.02 -1.40
CA ALA A 134 -5.86 -27.91 -0.72
C ALA A 134 -5.99 -26.61 0.11
N ALA A 135 -4.92 -26.16 0.79
CA ALA A 135 -4.94 -24.90 1.54
C ALA A 135 -5.07 -23.68 0.62
N CYS A 136 -4.37 -23.66 -0.52
CA CYS A 136 -4.49 -22.60 -1.53
C CYS A 136 -5.90 -22.54 -2.15
N LEU A 137 -6.49 -23.70 -2.49
CA LEU A 137 -7.87 -23.79 -2.98
C LEU A 137 -8.86 -23.27 -1.94
N LEU A 138 -8.80 -23.77 -0.70
CA LEU A 138 -9.65 -23.31 0.40
C LEU A 138 -9.50 -21.81 0.65
N LYS A 139 -8.29 -21.25 0.62
CA LYS A 139 -8.09 -19.80 0.78
C LYS A 139 -8.81 -18.99 -0.31
N SER A 140 -8.74 -19.44 -1.57
CA SER A 140 -9.40 -18.76 -2.70
C SER A 140 -10.94 -18.80 -2.62
N LEU A 141 -11.47 -19.89 -2.05
CA LEU A 141 -12.90 -20.10 -1.82
C LEU A 141 -13.37 -19.26 -0.62
N ILE A 142 -12.80 -19.50 0.57
CA ILE A 142 -13.23 -18.92 1.85
C ILE A 142 -13.10 -17.39 1.84
N ARG A 143 -11.96 -16.88 1.37
CA ARG A 143 -11.55 -15.47 1.49
C ARG A 143 -11.64 -15.01 2.95
N ASP A 144 -12.33 -13.92 3.23
CA ASP A 144 -12.43 -13.30 4.56
C ASP A 144 -13.68 -13.74 5.35
N ARG A 145 -14.44 -14.73 4.85
CA ARG A 145 -15.67 -15.22 5.51
C ARG A 145 -15.42 -16.12 6.73
N ALA A 146 -14.29 -16.81 6.77
CA ALA A 146 -13.93 -17.73 7.85
C ALA A 146 -12.40 -17.82 8.02
N TYR A 147 -11.93 -18.19 9.20
CA TYR A 147 -10.50 -18.38 9.46
C TYR A 147 -10.03 -19.77 9.01
N LEU A 148 -9.05 -19.82 8.11
CA LEU A 148 -8.43 -21.08 7.65
C LEU A 148 -7.21 -21.43 8.50
N LEU A 149 -7.25 -22.58 9.17
CA LEU A 149 -6.14 -23.14 9.94
C LEU A 149 -5.61 -24.44 9.30
N VAL A 150 -4.30 -24.67 9.39
CA VAL A 150 -3.67 -25.95 9.01
C VAL A 150 -3.22 -26.67 10.27
N ALA A 151 -3.50 -27.97 10.39
CA ALA A 151 -3.06 -28.76 11.54
C ALA A 151 -1.60 -29.20 11.41
N GLU A 152 -0.82 -29.04 12.49
CA GLU A 152 0.61 -29.37 12.69
C GLU A 152 1.63 -28.72 11.72
N ARG A 153 1.26 -28.46 10.47
CA ARG A 153 2.15 -28.01 9.40
C ARG A 153 2.23 -26.49 9.32
N VAL A 154 2.89 -25.89 10.30
CA VAL A 154 3.18 -24.44 10.38
C VAL A 154 3.93 -23.95 9.12
N ASP A 155 4.79 -24.78 8.55
CA ASP A 155 5.51 -24.50 7.30
C ASP A 155 4.57 -24.34 6.10
N ILE A 156 3.52 -25.18 6.01
CA ILE A 156 2.52 -25.11 4.93
C ILE A 156 1.48 -24.00 5.23
N ALA A 157 1.12 -23.78 6.49
CA ALA A 157 0.29 -22.65 6.91
C ALA A 157 0.91 -21.30 6.50
N ALA A 158 2.22 -21.15 6.74
CA ALA A 158 2.99 -19.98 6.35
C ALA A 158 3.09 -19.84 4.81
N ALA A 159 3.35 -20.94 4.09
CA ALA A 159 3.51 -20.94 2.63
C ALA A 159 2.19 -20.71 1.87
N ALA A 160 1.07 -21.27 2.33
CA ALA A 160 -0.26 -21.03 1.76
C ALA A 160 -0.91 -19.74 2.32
N VAL A 161 -0.22 -19.06 3.25
CA VAL A 161 -0.62 -17.79 3.87
C VAL A 161 -2.02 -17.90 4.51
N THR A 162 -2.22 -18.93 5.34
CA THR A 162 -3.48 -19.20 6.03
C THR A 162 -3.65 -18.33 7.27
N SER A 163 -4.87 -18.25 7.81
CA SER A 163 -5.19 -17.42 8.98
C SER A 163 -4.51 -17.89 10.27
N GLY A 164 -4.13 -19.16 10.35
CA GLY A 164 -3.45 -19.72 11.52
C GLY A 164 -3.08 -21.20 11.41
N VAL A 165 -2.84 -21.80 12.57
CA VAL A 165 -2.52 -23.22 12.77
C VAL A 165 -3.28 -23.83 13.95
N LEU A 166 -3.57 -25.14 13.85
CA LEU A 166 -3.97 -25.98 14.96
C LEU A 166 -2.80 -26.89 15.36
N LEU A 167 -2.49 -26.98 16.65
CA LEU A 167 -1.38 -27.79 17.17
C LEU A 167 -1.89 -28.70 18.29
N SER A 168 -1.49 -29.97 18.31
CA SER A 168 -1.69 -30.88 19.44
C SER A 168 -0.96 -30.39 20.70
N ASP A 169 -1.20 -31.01 21.84
CA ASP A 169 -0.45 -30.80 23.09
C ASP A 169 1.05 -31.07 22.95
N GLN A 170 1.44 -32.01 22.08
CA GLN A 170 2.84 -32.33 21.74
C GLN A 170 3.40 -31.51 20.56
N GLY A 171 2.57 -30.71 19.88
CA GLY A 171 2.96 -29.87 18.75
C GLY A 171 3.83 -28.68 19.15
N LEU A 172 4.37 -27.96 18.15
CA LEU A 172 5.27 -26.81 18.35
C LEU A 172 4.75 -25.80 19.40
N PRO A 173 5.62 -25.17 20.21
CA PRO A 173 5.20 -24.11 21.12
C PRO A 173 4.54 -22.96 20.36
N THR A 174 3.44 -22.44 20.89
CA THR A 174 2.60 -21.38 20.30
C THR A 174 3.40 -20.18 19.78
N VAL A 175 4.37 -19.71 20.57
CA VAL A 175 5.26 -18.58 20.25
C VAL A 175 6.15 -18.89 19.05
N VAL A 176 6.65 -20.13 18.93
CA VAL A 176 7.46 -20.56 17.78
C VAL A 176 6.59 -20.57 16.52
N ALA A 177 5.40 -21.18 16.60
CA ALA A 177 4.50 -21.26 15.46
C ALA A 177 4.06 -19.86 14.95
N ARG A 178 3.69 -18.97 15.87
CA ARG A 178 3.31 -17.59 15.56
C ARG A 178 4.46 -16.81 14.91
N ASN A 179 5.68 -16.94 15.45
CA ASN A 179 6.88 -16.31 14.88
C ASN A 179 7.23 -16.86 13.49
N THR A 180 7.07 -18.17 13.24
CA THR A 180 7.28 -18.77 11.91
C THR A 180 6.30 -18.21 10.88
N MET A 181 5.00 -18.12 11.21
CA MET A 181 4.00 -17.57 10.27
C MET A 181 4.21 -16.08 9.98
N LEU A 182 4.52 -15.27 11.01
CA LEU A 182 4.86 -13.85 10.85
C LEU A 182 6.14 -13.65 10.02
N GLY A 183 7.15 -14.48 10.23
CA GLY A 183 8.42 -14.40 9.50
C GLY A 183 8.33 -14.71 8.00
N SER A 184 7.22 -15.27 7.51
CA SER A 184 7.02 -15.56 6.09
C SER A 184 6.19 -14.52 5.33
N ASN A 185 5.40 -13.68 6.00
CA ASN A 185 4.40 -12.83 5.33
C ASN A 185 4.32 -11.41 5.93
N SER A 186 5.06 -10.47 5.34
CA SER A 186 5.08 -9.05 5.75
C SER A 186 3.82 -8.25 5.38
N GLU A 187 2.81 -8.88 4.76
CA GLU A 187 1.54 -8.25 4.37
C GLU A 187 0.39 -8.57 5.33
N LEU A 188 0.59 -9.45 6.31
CA LEU A 188 -0.42 -9.76 7.33
C LEU A 188 -0.68 -8.52 8.18
N VAL A 189 -1.92 -8.02 8.18
CA VAL A 189 -2.40 -7.00 9.13
C VAL A 189 -2.88 -7.65 10.42
N VAL A 190 -3.32 -8.90 10.37
CA VAL A 190 -3.87 -9.66 11.50
C VAL A 190 -2.87 -10.70 12.01
N LEU A 191 -2.73 -10.81 13.33
CA LEU A 191 -1.88 -11.75 14.04
C LEU A 191 -2.33 -13.20 13.76
N PRO A 192 -1.45 -14.11 13.29
CA PRO A 192 -1.82 -15.50 12.98
C PRO A 192 -2.43 -16.21 14.19
N LEU A 193 -3.59 -16.86 13.98
CA LEU A 193 -4.26 -17.68 15.00
C LEU A 193 -3.42 -18.91 15.34
N VAL A 194 -3.31 -19.22 16.63
CA VAL A 194 -2.71 -20.46 17.12
C VAL A 194 -3.67 -21.14 18.08
N ALA A 195 -4.28 -22.22 17.61
CA ALA A 195 -5.19 -23.05 18.40
C ALA A 195 -4.46 -24.29 18.96
N ARG A 196 -4.92 -24.79 20.11
CA ARG A 196 -4.45 -26.06 20.69
C ARG A 196 -5.56 -27.12 20.72
N PHE A 197 -5.27 -28.31 20.21
CA PHE A 197 -6.09 -29.50 20.40
C PHE A 197 -5.65 -30.22 21.69
N VAL A 198 -6.58 -30.48 22.60
CA VAL A 198 -6.29 -30.95 23.97
C VAL A 198 -7.29 -32.02 24.42
N GLN A 199 -6.81 -32.99 25.20
CA GLN A 199 -7.60 -34.15 25.66
C GLN A 199 -7.77 -34.24 27.20
N THR A 200 -7.18 -33.30 27.95
CA THR A 200 -7.23 -33.27 29.42
C THR A 200 -7.39 -31.84 29.93
N VAL A 201 -7.96 -31.69 31.13
CA VAL A 201 -8.12 -30.38 31.80
C VAL A 201 -6.76 -29.71 32.02
N ASP A 202 -5.73 -30.45 32.43
CA ASP A 202 -4.38 -29.92 32.62
C ASP A 202 -3.75 -29.39 31.32
N ALA A 203 -3.92 -30.10 30.21
CA ALA A 203 -3.43 -29.64 28.91
C ALA A 203 -4.17 -28.38 28.44
N ALA A 204 -5.49 -28.32 28.63
CA ALA A 204 -6.30 -27.14 28.35
C ALA A 204 -5.89 -25.91 29.18
N VAL A 205 -5.63 -26.14 30.47
CA VAL A 205 -5.13 -25.12 31.41
C VAL A 205 -3.72 -24.64 31.02
N ASN A 206 -2.81 -25.54 30.64
CA ASN A 206 -1.47 -25.18 30.21
C ASN A 206 -1.48 -24.38 28.90
N ALA A 207 -2.23 -24.83 27.89
CA ALA A 207 -2.39 -24.14 26.61
C ALA A 207 -2.96 -22.71 26.77
N SER A 208 -3.91 -22.52 27.69
CA SER A 208 -4.53 -21.22 27.97
C SER A 208 -3.67 -20.29 28.83
N LYS A 209 -2.97 -20.81 29.84
CA LYS A 209 -2.26 -19.98 30.85
C LYS A 209 -0.76 -19.82 30.57
N SER A 210 -0.09 -20.89 30.17
CA SER A 210 1.37 -20.92 29.95
C SER A 210 1.76 -20.56 28.53
N GLU A 211 0.99 -21.03 27.55
CA GLU A 211 1.37 -20.95 26.13
C GLU A 211 0.68 -19.82 25.37
N GLY A 212 -0.56 -19.46 25.72
CA GLY A 212 -1.31 -18.43 25.00
C GLY A 212 -1.79 -18.89 23.62
N ALA A 213 -2.49 -20.03 23.58
CA ALA A 213 -3.38 -20.35 22.47
C ALA A 213 -4.52 -19.31 22.39
N ASP A 214 -5.00 -19.01 21.18
CA ASP A 214 -6.11 -18.06 20.99
C ASP A 214 -7.48 -18.72 21.18
N PHE A 215 -7.58 -20.03 20.93
CA PHE A 215 -8.71 -20.88 21.30
C PHE A 215 -8.27 -22.36 21.48
N LEU A 216 -9.13 -23.18 22.09
CA LEU A 216 -8.93 -24.61 22.27
C LEU A 216 -9.95 -25.44 21.49
N ILE A 217 -9.54 -26.64 21.09
CA ILE A 217 -10.45 -27.73 20.71
C ILE A 217 -10.29 -28.83 21.75
N TYR A 218 -11.37 -29.15 22.46
CA TYR A 218 -11.39 -30.21 23.47
C TYR A 218 -12.05 -31.47 22.90
N GLY A 219 -11.34 -32.60 22.94
CA GLY A 219 -11.82 -33.86 22.41
C GLY A 219 -10.97 -35.06 22.84
N GLY A 220 -11.55 -36.26 22.86
CA GLY A 220 -10.83 -37.47 23.29
C GLY A 220 -11.67 -38.56 23.96
N GLY A 221 -13.01 -38.50 23.87
CA GLY A 221 -13.89 -39.53 24.40
C GLY A 221 -15.36 -39.32 24.01
N ASP A 222 -16.21 -40.25 24.43
CA ASP A 222 -17.65 -40.28 24.15
C ASP A 222 -18.36 -38.97 24.56
N LEU A 223 -19.43 -38.62 23.86
CA LEU A 223 -20.29 -37.45 24.12
C LEU A 223 -20.63 -37.22 25.61
N LYS A 224 -20.95 -38.29 26.34
CA LYS A 224 -21.27 -38.24 27.78
C LYS A 224 -20.09 -37.78 28.64
N ARG A 225 -18.87 -38.20 28.30
CA ARG A 225 -17.64 -37.78 28.96
C ARG A 225 -17.28 -36.35 28.56
N LEU A 226 -17.46 -36.00 27.28
CA LEU A 226 -17.20 -34.64 26.79
C LEU A 226 -18.05 -33.60 27.52
N ASN A 227 -19.36 -33.84 27.67
CA ASN A 227 -20.26 -32.96 28.42
C ASN A 227 -19.84 -32.81 29.91
N GLN A 228 -19.41 -33.89 30.56
CA GLN A 228 -18.97 -33.84 31.96
C GLN A 228 -17.62 -33.13 32.14
N GLU A 229 -16.70 -33.25 31.19
CA GLU A 229 -15.38 -32.60 31.27
C GLU A 229 -15.42 -31.14 30.82
N ILE A 230 -16.23 -30.77 29.82
CA ILE A 230 -16.30 -29.40 29.27
C ILE A 230 -16.64 -28.37 30.35
N GLY A 231 -17.62 -28.64 31.24
CA GLY A 231 -17.93 -27.71 32.34
C GLY A 231 -16.71 -27.41 33.23
N ASN A 232 -15.97 -28.46 33.62
CA ASN A 232 -14.74 -28.33 34.41
C ASN A 232 -13.62 -27.57 33.66
N VAL A 233 -13.55 -27.70 32.33
CA VAL A 233 -12.60 -26.95 31.49
C VAL A 233 -13.02 -25.48 31.40
N VAL A 234 -14.29 -25.18 31.16
CA VAL A 234 -14.86 -23.82 31.04
C VAL A 234 -14.67 -23.01 32.32
N GLU A 235 -14.76 -23.63 33.50
CA GLU A 235 -14.42 -22.97 34.79
C GLU A 235 -12.94 -22.56 34.89
N ASN A 236 -12.04 -23.31 34.25
CA ASN A 236 -10.59 -23.21 34.46
C ASN A 236 -9.81 -22.54 33.31
N VAL A 237 -10.46 -22.31 32.17
CA VAL A 237 -9.88 -21.78 30.91
C VAL A 237 -10.56 -20.45 30.54
N LYS A 238 -9.79 -19.55 29.90
CA LYS A 238 -10.18 -18.15 29.64
C LYS A 238 -10.06 -17.74 28.16
N ILE A 239 -10.27 -18.70 27.26
CA ILE A 239 -10.28 -18.56 25.80
C ILE A 239 -11.40 -19.47 25.24
N PRO A 240 -11.91 -19.24 24.02
CA PRO A 240 -12.98 -20.07 23.45
C PRO A 240 -12.61 -21.55 23.40
N ILE A 241 -13.60 -22.42 23.68
CA ILE A 241 -13.45 -23.88 23.73
C ILE A 241 -14.46 -24.51 22.77
N PHE A 242 -13.96 -25.25 21.79
CA PHE A 242 -14.79 -25.95 20.81
C PHE A 242 -14.82 -27.45 21.09
N ALA A 243 -16.02 -28.02 21.11
CA ALA A 243 -16.25 -29.44 21.35
C ALA A 243 -15.90 -30.29 20.12
N SER A 244 -15.17 -31.40 20.32
CA SER A 244 -14.85 -32.36 19.25
C SER A 244 -15.10 -33.79 19.70
N CYS A 245 -16.07 -34.46 19.07
CA CYS A 245 -16.29 -35.91 19.21
C CYS A 245 -15.78 -36.66 17.97
N VAL A 246 -15.45 -37.94 18.14
CA VAL A 246 -14.88 -38.78 17.08
C VAL A 246 -15.96 -39.75 16.58
N GLY A 247 -16.38 -39.60 15.32
CA GLY A 247 -17.07 -40.66 14.57
C GLY A 247 -18.60 -40.73 14.65
N GLU A 248 -19.28 -39.80 15.33
CA GLU A 248 -20.75 -39.79 15.45
C GLU A 248 -21.36 -38.46 14.97
N ASN A 249 -22.51 -38.53 14.30
CA ASN A 249 -23.31 -37.36 13.93
C ASN A 249 -24.08 -36.86 15.16
N MET A 250 -23.72 -35.69 15.69
CA MET A 250 -24.43 -35.12 16.85
C MET A 250 -25.87 -34.73 16.50
N SER A 251 -26.81 -35.10 17.39
CA SER A 251 -28.18 -34.60 17.35
C SER A 251 -28.31 -33.18 17.92
N TYR A 252 -29.43 -32.52 17.65
CA TYR A 252 -29.73 -31.18 18.20
C TYR A 252 -29.65 -31.13 19.73
N ALA A 253 -30.11 -32.19 20.42
CA ALA A 253 -30.06 -32.27 21.88
C ALA A 253 -28.62 -32.33 22.41
N GLU A 254 -27.72 -33.01 21.70
CA GLU A 254 -26.31 -33.11 22.08
C GLU A 254 -25.57 -31.79 21.84
N VAL A 255 -25.75 -31.17 20.67
CA VAL A 255 -25.18 -29.83 20.38
C VAL A 255 -25.70 -28.78 21.37
N SER A 256 -27.01 -28.77 21.63
CA SER A 256 -27.63 -27.88 22.62
C SER A 256 -27.08 -28.12 24.03
N SER A 257 -26.84 -29.38 24.42
CA SER A 257 -26.23 -29.69 25.73
C SER A 257 -24.78 -29.21 25.85
N LEU A 258 -23.99 -29.24 24.77
CA LEU A 258 -22.62 -28.76 24.74
C LEU A 258 -22.56 -27.22 24.84
N LEU A 259 -23.41 -26.51 24.10
CA LEU A 259 -23.52 -25.05 24.19
C LEU A 259 -24.03 -24.61 25.57
N ALA A 260 -25.04 -25.29 26.13
CA ALA A 260 -25.51 -25.05 27.50
C ALA A 260 -24.46 -25.36 28.57
N SER A 261 -23.50 -26.24 28.29
CA SER A 261 -22.32 -26.52 29.14
C SER A 261 -21.18 -25.51 28.98
N GLY A 262 -21.39 -24.44 28.20
CA GLY A 262 -20.44 -23.34 28.01
C GLY A 262 -19.45 -23.52 26.85
N ALA A 263 -19.66 -24.49 25.96
CA ALA A 263 -18.85 -24.61 24.75
C ALA A 263 -19.09 -23.41 23.81
N SER A 264 -18.03 -22.90 23.20
CA SER A 264 -18.06 -21.79 22.22
C SER A 264 -18.49 -22.24 20.81
N GLY A 265 -18.81 -23.53 20.65
CA GLY A 265 -19.12 -24.16 19.37
C GLY A 265 -18.64 -25.61 19.33
N PHE A 266 -18.70 -26.21 18.13
CA PHE A 266 -18.30 -27.61 17.91
C PHE A 266 -17.60 -27.81 16.56
N VAL A 267 -16.86 -28.91 16.46
CA VAL A 267 -16.17 -29.37 15.24
C VAL A 267 -17.03 -30.41 14.52
N THR A 268 -17.15 -30.29 13.20
CA THR A 268 -17.84 -31.28 12.33
C THR A 268 -17.10 -31.49 11.02
N GLY A 269 -17.24 -32.67 10.42
CA GLY A 269 -16.80 -32.94 9.05
C GLY A 269 -17.81 -32.46 7.99
N LEU A 270 -17.40 -32.49 6.72
CA LEU A 270 -18.22 -32.07 5.56
C LEU A 270 -19.47 -32.93 5.37
N GLU A 271 -19.37 -34.24 5.54
CA GLU A 271 -20.48 -35.20 5.40
C GLU A 271 -21.56 -34.94 6.45
N SER A 272 -21.17 -34.78 7.72
CA SER A 272 -22.05 -34.43 8.82
C SER A 272 -22.66 -33.03 8.66
N PHE A 273 -21.91 -32.04 8.12
CA PHE A 273 -22.47 -30.72 7.83
C PHE A 273 -23.59 -30.78 6.78
N GLY A 274 -23.46 -31.66 5.77
CA GLY A 274 -24.50 -31.89 4.76
C GLY A 274 -25.82 -32.46 5.29
N LEU A 275 -25.87 -32.89 6.55
CA LEU A 275 -27.08 -33.39 7.23
C LEU A 275 -27.78 -32.33 8.09
N PHE A 276 -27.18 -31.15 8.29
CA PHE A 276 -27.83 -30.05 8.99
C PHE A 276 -28.73 -29.26 8.03
N ASP A 277 -30.02 -29.18 8.36
CA ASP A 277 -30.95 -28.31 7.64
C ASP A 277 -30.81 -26.83 8.10
N ASP A 278 -31.45 -25.95 7.33
CA ASP A 278 -31.33 -24.52 7.54
C ASP A 278 -32.08 -24.04 8.82
N ASP A 279 -33.04 -24.82 9.34
CA ASP A 279 -33.81 -24.56 10.57
C ASP A 279 -33.03 -24.97 11.83
N PHE A 280 -32.32 -26.10 11.78
CA PHE A 280 -31.36 -26.55 12.79
C PHE A 280 -30.26 -25.50 13.02
N LEU A 281 -29.69 -24.95 11.94
CA LEU A 281 -28.67 -23.89 12.06
C LEU A 281 -29.26 -22.58 12.61
N TYR A 282 -30.46 -22.18 12.16
CA TYR A 282 -31.14 -20.99 12.69
C TYR A 282 -31.40 -21.11 14.20
N LYS A 283 -31.93 -22.25 14.66
CA LYS A 283 -32.23 -22.51 16.08
C LYS A 283 -31.00 -22.58 17.00
N LEU A 284 -29.81 -22.87 16.46
CA LEU A 284 -28.57 -22.95 17.25
C LEU A 284 -27.80 -21.63 17.35
N PHE A 285 -27.92 -20.73 16.36
CA PHE A 285 -27.05 -19.55 16.24
C PHE A 285 -27.81 -18.21 16.13
N ASP A 286 -29.11 -18.22 15.84
CA ASP A 286 -29.95 -17.02 15.65
C ASP A 286 -31.21 -17.05 16.55
N GLY A 287 -31.65 -18.26 16.93
CA GLY A 287 -32.74 -18.49 17.89
C GLY A 287 -32.36 -18.13 19.32
N GLY A 288 -32.74 -16.93 19.77
CA GLY A 288 -32.58 -16.50 21.16
C GLY A 288 -33.30 -17.43 22.16
N ILE A 289 -32.79 -17.48 23.40
CA ILE A 289 -33.31 -18.33 24.49
C ILE A 289 -34.73 -17.87 24.87
N ALA A 290 -35.73 -18.49 24.27
CA ALA A 290 -37.14 -18.32 24.62
C ALA A 290 -37.49 -19.24 25.78
N ASN A 291 -37.95 -18.67 26.90
CA ASN A 291 -38.35 -19.44 28.08
C ASN A 291 -39.54 -20.37 27.77
N ASP A 292 -39.38 -21.66 28.05
CA ASP A 292 -40.40 -22.68 27.80
C ASP A 292 -41.35 -22.81 29.01
N GLU A 293 -42.35 -21.93 29.08
CA GLU A 293 -43.46 -21.98 30.05
C GLU A 293 -44.84 -21.87 29.35
N ARG A 294 -45.23 -22.84 28.51
CA ARG A 294 -46.63 -22.95 28.02
C ARG A 294 -47.18 -24.38 27.89
N ILE A 295 -47.32 -25.09 29.01
CA ILE A 295 -48.35 -26.13 29.15
C ILE A 295 -49.01 -26.04 30.53
N LEU A 296 -50.20 -25.42 30.61
CA LEU A 296 -51.44 -26.01 31.18
C LEU A 296 -52.62 -25.00 31.18
N ASP A 297 -53.82 -25.58 31.28
CA ASP A 297 -55.12 -25.00 31.69
C ASP A 297 -55.73 -23.81 30.94
N ASP A 298 -56.31 -24.17 29.80
CA ASP A 298 -57.52 -23.58 29.23
C ASP A 298 -58.73 -23.64 30.20
N ARG A 299 -59.22 -22.46 30.68
CA ARG A 299 -60.67 -22.16 30.80
C ARG A 299 -61.09 -20.73 31.22
N ASP A 300 -62.29 -20.38 30.73
CA ASP A 300 -63.35 -19.56 31.35
C ASP A 300 -63.15 -18.06 31.74
N SER A 301 -63.43 -17.22 30.74
CA SER A 301 -64.61 -16.31 30.72
C SER A 301 -64.55 -14.84 31.24
N LYS A 302 -65.37 -14.00 30.57
CA LYS A 302 -65.98 -12.72 31.02
C LYS A 302 -65.06 -11.48 31.16
N ILE A 303 -65.57 -10.23 31.14
CA ILE A 303 -66.63 -9.50 30.38
C ILE A 303 -66.58 -8.02 30.85
N ASP A 304 -67.06 -7.05 30.04
CA ASP A 304 -67.31 -5.62 30.36
C ASP A 304 -66.07 -4.74 30.69
N GLU A 305 -65.84 -3.58 30.06
CA GLU A 305 -66.60 -2.31 29.92
C GLU A 305 -66.39 -1.30 31.06
N ASP A 306 -65.46 -0.34 30.86
CA ASP A 306 -65.72 1.12 30.86
C ASP A 306 -64.38 1.90 30.76
N LYS A 307 -64.26 3.17 30.35
CA LYS A 307 -64.93 4.11 29.41
C LYS A 307 -64.50 5.53 29.86
N LEU A 308 -64.07 6.38 28.92
CA LEU A 308 -64.08 7.87 29.01
C LEU A 308 -63.14 8.53 30.07
N VAL A 309 -62.67 9.79 29.93
CA VAL A 309 -62.53 10.75 28.80
C VAL A 309 -61.36 11.70 29.18
N ASN A 310 -60.30 11.89 28.40
CA ASN A 310 -60.15 12.69 27.15
C ASN A 310 -60.00 14.22 27.35
N LYS A 311 -58.98 14.80 26.68
CA LYS A 311 -58.78 16.22 26.30
C LYS A 311 -58.47 17.32 27.35
N SER A 312 -57.18 17.70 27.35
CA SER A 312 -56.64 19.04 27.02
C SER A 312 -57.17 20.31 27.71
N ASN A 313 -56.23 21.09 28.24
CA ASN A 313 -56.10 22.52 27.88
C ASN A 313 -54.62 22.93 27.90
N GLY A 314 -54.22 23.86 27.04
CA GLY A 314 -52.88 24.45 27.03
C GLY A 314 -52.88 25.89 27.53
N LEU A 315 -51.71 26.40 27.91
CA LEU A 315 -51.52 27.82 28.21
C LEU A 315 -50.15 28.28 27.68
N GLN A 316 -50.15 29.29 26.82
CA GLN A 316 -48.93 30.03 26.47
C GLN A 316 -48.69 31.11 27.53
N SER A 317 -47.45 31.24 27.99
CA SER A 317 -46.95 32.47 28.61
C SER A 317 -45.74 32.97 27.83
N LYS A 318 -45.72 34.27 27.52
CA LYS A 318 -44.57 34.96 26.94
C LYS A 318 -43.73 35.56 28.06
N THR A 319 -42.42 35.35 28.00
CA THR A 319 -41.40 36.19 28.64
C THR A 319 -40.23 36.22 27.65
N GLU A 320 -40.23 37.18 26.71
CA GLU A 320 -39.42 38.41 26.75
C GLU A 320 -37.93 38.19 26.44
N VAL A 321 -37.41 38.98 25.50
CA VAL A 321 -35.99 39.01 25.14
C VAL A 321 -35.26 39.96 26.11
N VAL A 322 -34.65 39.38 27.13
CA VAL A 322 -33.62 40.03 27.96
C VAL A 322 -32.41 39.07 28.00
N GLY A 323 -31.21 39.60 27.80
CA GLY A 323 -30.02 38.78 27.52
C GLY A 323 -29.35 38.14 28.74
N GLY A 324 -28.77 36.97 28.54
CA GLY A 324 -27.92 36.27 29.50
C GLY A 324 -28.48 34.92 29.96
N PHE A 325 -27.58 33.98 30.27
CA PHE A 325 -27.85 32.71 30.96
C PHE A 325 -28.77 31.72 30.24
N VAL A 326 -28.24 31.07 29.20
CA VAL A 326 -28.62 29.68 28.86
C VAL A 326 -28.27 28.80 30.08
N LYS A 327 -29.11 27.82 30.43
CA LYS A 327 -28.77 26.86 31.51
C LYS A 327 -27.56 26.02 31.10
N LEU A 328 -26.74 25.64 32.08
CA LEU A 328 -25.58 24.77 31.87
C LEU A 328 -25.99 23.45 31.18
N GLU A 329 -27.02 22.77 31.70
CA GLU A 329 -27.61 21.54 31.14
C GLU A 329 -28.07 21.64 29.67
N ASP A 330 -28.47 22.84 29.21
CA ASP A 330 -28.92 23.07 27.82
C ASP A 330 -27.73 23.41 26.92
N ARG A 331 -26.71 24.09 27.47
CA ARG A 331 -25.45 24.42 26.79
C ARG A 331 -24.56 23.18 26.60
N GLU A 332 -24.54 22.28 27.58
CA GLU A 332 -23.85 20.98 27.53
C GLU A 332 -24.37 20.10 26.40
N LYS A 333 -25.71 19.99 26.27
CA LYS A 333 -26.35 19.23 25.18
C LYS A 333 -26.04 19.83 23.80
N GLN A 334 -26.07 21.16 23.67
CA GLN A 334 -25.70 21.84 22.43
C GLN A 334 -24.23 21.60 22.04
N LEU A 335 -23.33 21.55 23.02
CA LEU A 335 -21.92 21.19 22.78
C LEU A 335 -21.78 19.72 22.34
N ILE A 336 -22.44 18.78 23.02
CA ILE A 336 -22.47 17.35 22.63
C ILE A 336 -23.01 17.16 21.21
N GLU A 337 -24.12 17.81 20.86
CA GLU A 337 -24.71 17.72 19.51
C GLU A 337 -23.78 18.30 18.43
N MET A 338 -23.17 19.47 18.69
CA MET A 338 -22.21 20.08 17.78
C MET A 338 -20.95 19.23 17.61
N GLU A 339 -20.42 18.71 18.71
CA GLU A 339 -19.25 17.83 18.72
C GLU A 339 -19.51 16.54 17.95
N ARG A 340 -20.61 15.84 18.26
CA ARG A 340 -21.08 14.66 17.52
C ARG A 340 -21.20 14.93 16.03
N SER A 341 -21.70 16.11 15.64
CA SER A 341 -21.78 16.52 14.23
C SER A 341 -20.40 16.72 13.59
N VAL A 342 -19.48 17.44 14.25
CA VAL A 342 -18.12 17.71 13.72
C VAL A 342 -17.28 16.44 13.63
N LEU A 343 -17.40 15.53 14.60
CA LEU A 343 -16.65 14.28 14.63
C LEU A 343 -17.18 13.27 13.60
N ASN A 344 -18.49 13.22 13.36
CA ASN A 344 -19.06 12.44 12.25
C ASN A 344 -18.58 12.97 10.88
N GLU A 345 -18.49 14.28 10.69
CA GLU A 345 -17.89 14.88 9.49
C GLU A 345 -16.40 14.50 9.36
N ALA A 346 -15.66 14.48 10.47
CA ALA A 346 -14.27 14.04 10.49
C ALA A 346 -14.12 12.55 10.13
N ILE A 347 -14.97 11.67 10.66
CA ILE A 347 -15.00 10.22 10.34
C ILE A 347 -15.14 10.01 8.82
N GLU A 348 -16.09 10.68 8.17
CA GLU A 348 -16.31 10.52 6.73
C GLU A 348 -15.16 11.12 5.88
N VAL A 349 -14.57 12.24 6.31
CA VAL A 349 -13.36 12.79 5.67
C VAL A 349 -12.16 11.84 5.83
N ILE A 350 -11.98 11.20 6.99
CA ILE A 350 -10.91 10.21 7.20
C ILE A 350 -11.14 8.97 6.32
N LYS A 351 -12.36 8.43 6.26
CA LYS A 351 -12.69 7.29 5.37
C LYS A 351 -12.44 7.63 3.89
N LYS A 352 -12.73 8.86 3.46
CA LYS A 352 -12.44 9.35 2.10
C LYS A 352 -10.94 9.53 1.83
N ALA A 353 -10.19 10.02 2.83
CA ALA A 353 -8.76 10.29 2.72
C ALA A 353 -7.88 9.03 2.82
N ALA A 354 -8.24 8.09 3.68
CA ALA A 354 -7.50 6.89 4.00
C ALA A 354 -8.46 5.70 4.23
N PRO A 355 -9.08 5.14 3.18
CA PRO A 355 -10.07 4.04 3.29
C PRO A 355 -9.50 2.70 3.80
N LEU A 356 -8.21 2.64 4.11
CA LEU A 356 -7.53 1.49 4.73
C LEU A 356 -7.07 1.80 6.18
N MET A 357 -7.45 2.94 6.75
CA MET A 357 -7.20 3.30 8.15
C MET A 357 -8.27 2.68 9.05
N GLU A 358 -8.04 1.46 9.52
CA GLU A 358 -8.96 0.78 10.44
C GLU A 358 -9.08 1.54 11.78
N GLU A 359 -8.09 2.36 12.16
CA GLU A 359 -8.11 3.16 13.39
C GLU A 359 -9.23 4.22 13.46
N VAL A 360 -10.01 4.41 12.38
CA VAL A 360 -11.30 5.14 12.39
C VAL A 360 -12.27 4.55 13.41
N SER A 361 -12.26 3.24 13.64
CA SER A 361 -13.17 2.60 14.61
C SER A 361 -12.98 3.12 16.04
N LEU A 362 -11.77 3.55 16.41
CA LEU A 362 -11.51 4.18 17.72
C LEU A 362 -12.23 5.52 17.87
N LEU A 363 -12.46 6.23 16.77
CA LEU A 363 -13.22 7.49 16.75
C LEU A 363 -14.73 7.22 16.69
N GLU A 364 -15.17 6.22 15.91
CA GLU A 364 -16.58 5.79 15.88
C GLU A 364 -17.03 5.28 17.26
N ASP A 365 -16.22 4.45 17.92
CA ASP A 365 -16.39 4.03 19.31
C ASP A 365 -16.49 5.23 20.25
N ALA A 366 -15.51 6.14 20.21
CA ALA A 366 -15.47 7.28 21.12
C ALA A 366 -16.68 8.22 20.91
N VAL A 367 -17.11 8.43 19.66
CA VAL A 367 -18.33 9.19 19.33
C VAL A 367 -19.58 8.46 19.84
N SER A 368 -19.67 7.14 19.72
CA SER A 368 -20.79 6.38 20.30
C SER A 368 -20.88 6.55 21.82
N GLN A 369 -19.74 6.66 22.49
CA GLN A 369 -19.60 6.71 23.95
C GLN A 369 -19.56 8.12 24.55
N ILE A 370 -19.78 9.20 23.78
CA ILE A 370 -19.89 10.57 24.32
C ILE A 370 -20.99 10.65 25.39
N ASP A 371 -22.13 9.98 25.16
CA ASP A 371 -23.29 10.00 26.06
C ASP A 371 -23.20 8.93 27.17
N GLU A 372 -22.15 8.09 27.17
CA GLU A 372 -21.94 7.09 28.24
C GLU A 372 -21.27 7.70 29.50
N PRO A 373 -21.46 7.10 30.69
CA PRO A 373 -20.76 7.49 31.92
C PRO A 373 -19.24 7.59 31.76
N PHE A 374 -18.61 8.42 32.59
CA PHE A 374 -17.19 8.79 32.47
C PHE A 374 -16.24 7.59 32.61
N LEU A 375 -15.35 7.38 31.64
CA LEU A 375 -14.57 6.14 31.55
C LEU A 375 -13.23 6.22 32.29
N LEU A 376 -13.17 5.59 33.48
CA LEU A 376 -11.96 5.44 34.28
C LEU A 376 -11.25 4.11 33.97
N VAL A 377 -10.08 4.17 33.35
CA VAL A 377 -9.27 2.96 33.07
C VAL A 377 -8.14 2.85 34.09
N ILE A 378 -8.06 1.72 34.81
CA ILE A 378 -7.13 1.52 35.92
C ILE A 378 -6.00 0.59 35.50
N VAL A 379 -4.77 1.10 35.48
CA VAL A 379 -3.58 0.45 34.90
C VAL A 379 -2.43 0.37 35.90
N GLY A 380 -1.49 -0.56 35.67
CA GLY A 380 -0.32 -0.81 36.52
C GLY A 380 0.14 -2.27 36.39
N GLU A 381 1.30 -2.62 36.95
CA GLU A 381 1.82 -3.99 36.86
C GLU A 381 0.91 -5.04 37.51
N PHE A 382 1.16 -6.32 37.20
CA PHE A 382 0.63 -7.40 38.03
C PHE A 382 1.18 -7.27 39.47
N ASN A 383 0.34 -7.57 40.47
CA ASN A 383 0.64 -7.44 41.90
C ASN A 383 0.91 -6.01 42.42
N SER A 384 0.58 -4.95 41.64
CA SER A 384 0.52 -3.56 42.16
C SER A 384 -0.71 -3.28 43.04
N GLY A 385 -1.70 -4.18 43.03
CA GLY A 385 -2.88 -4.12 43.89
C GLY A 385 -4.08 -3.35 43.31
N LYS A 386 -4.16 -3.17 41.97
CA LYS A 386 -5.30 -2.53 41.27
C LYS A 386 -6.67 -2.95 41.81
N SER A 387 -6.97 -4.24 41.82
CA SER A 387 -8.26 -4.76 42.26
C SER A 387 -8.54 -4.48 43.75
N THR A 388 -7.51 -4.32 44.59
CA THR A 388 -7.64 -3.87 45.98
C THR A 388 -7.94 -2.36 46.05
N VAL A 389 -7.33 -1.52 45.20
CA VAL A 389 -7.67 -0.09 45.06
C VAL A 389 -9.13 0.07 44.62
N ILE A 390 -9.60 -0.77 43.69
CA ILE A 390 -10.99 -0.79 43.22
C ILE A 390 -11.95 -1.19 44.34
N ASN A 391 -11.71 -2.31 45.03
CA ASN A 391 -12.53 -2.72 46.18
C ASN A 391 -12.57 -1.62 47.25
N ALA A 392 -11.43 -0.98 47.55
CA ALA A 392 -11.35 0.12 48.51
C ALA A 392 -12.13 1.37 48.07
N LEU A 393 -12.20 1.66 46.77
CA LEU A 393 -12.98 2.77 46.20
C LEU A 393 -14.49 2.47 46.19
N LEU A 394 -14.88 1.24 45.87
CA LEU A 394 -16.27 0.78 45.87
C LEU A 394 -16.82 0.46 47.27
N GLY A 395 -15.94 0.34 48.27
CA GLY A 395 -16.25 0.05 49.67
C GLY A 395 -16.39 -1.43 50.02
N GLU A 396 -16.54 -2.31 49.02
CA GLU A 396 -16.87 -3.72 49.19
C GLU A 396 -16.00 -4.65 48.32
N ARG A 397 -15.96 -5.94 48.65
CA ARG A 397 -15.08 -6.95 48.00
C ARG A 397 -15.68 -7.56 46.73
N TYR A 398 -15.91 -6.74 45.70
CA TYR A 398 -16.48 -7.18 44.42
C TYR A 398 -15.48 -7.88 43.48
N LEU A 399 -14.18 -7.53 43.55
CA LEU A 399 -13.10 -8.16 42.79
C LEU A 399 -12.25 -9.07 43.66
N LYS A 400 -11.73 -10.15 43.08
CA LYS A 400 -10.79 -11.06 43.75
C LYS A 400 -9.40 -10.42 43.84
N ASP A 401 -8.92 -10.13 45.05
CA ASP A 401 -7.57 -9.66 45.34
C ASP A 401 -6.64 -10.80 45.83
N GLY A 402 -5.38 -10.82 45.39
CA GLY A 402 -4.45 -11.90 45.71
C GLY A 402 -3.08 -11.82 45.00
N VAL A 403 -2.18 -12.72 45.39
CA VAL A 403 -0.75 -12.74 44.97
C VAL A 403 -0.52 -13.51 43.65
N VAL A 404 -1.54 -14.23 43.16
CA VAL A 404 -1.56 -14.97 41.88
C VAL A 404 -2.37 -14.15 40.85
N PRO A 405 -2.10 -14.20 39.54
CA PRO A 405 -2.86 -13.45 38.52
C PRO A 405 -4.39 -13.58 38.64
N THR A 406 -5.01 -12.55 39.23
CA THR A 406 -6.46 -12.44 39.47
C THR A 406 -7.18 -11.92 38.22
N THR A 407 -6.82 -10.72 37.77
CA THR A 407 -7.36 -10.04 36.58
C THR A 407 -6.66 -10.56 35.31
N ASN A 408 -7.19 -11.67 34.78
CA ASN A 408 -6.72 -12.29 33.53
C ASN A 408 -7.44 -11.79 32.26
N GLU A 409 -8.54 -11.04 32.44
CA GLU A 409 -9.44 -10.49 31.42
C GLU A 409 -9.74 -9.02 31.77
N ILE A 410 -10.06 -8.19 30.78
CA ILE A 410 -10.47 -6.79 31.00
C ILE A 410 -11.91 -6.82 31.53
N THR A 411 -12.15 -6.11 32.64
CA THR A 411 -13.43 -6.15 33.37
C THR A 411 -14.02 -4.76 33.49
N PHE A 412 -15.21 -4.55 32.93
CA PHE A 412 -15.99 -3.33 33.08
C PHE A 412 -16.88 -3.41 34.32
N LEU A 413 -16.92 -2.34 35.09
CA LEU A 413 -17.79 -2.16 36.25
C LEU A 413 -18.77 -1.04 35.92
N ARG A 414 -20.05 -1.40 35.82
CA ARG A 414 -21.17 -0.49 35.50
C ARG A 414 -22.20 -0.53 36.64
N PHE A 415 -23.03 0.51 36.75
CA PHE A 415 -24.10 0.54 37.76
C PHE A 415 -25.18 -0.50 37.47
N ASN A 416 -25.70 -1.15 38.52
CA ASN A 416 -26.91 -1.98 38.42
C ASN A 416 -28.16 -1.12 38.70
N ASP A 417 -28.94 -0.82 37.66
CA ASP A 417 -30.18 -0.03 37.75
C ASP A 417 -31.44 -0.87 38.04
N ARG A 418 -31.28 -2.19 38.26
CA ARG A 418 -32.37 -3.07 38.71
C ARG A 418 -32.27 -3.24 40.23
N ASP A 419 -33.42 -3.37 40.92
CA ASP A 419 -33.55 -3.60 42.38
C ASP A 419 -33.07 -5.00 42.83
N ILE A 420 -31.89 -5.40 42.38
CA ILE A 420 -31.22 -6.67 42.69
C ILE A 420 -29.95 -6.30 43.46
N GLU A 421 -29.97 -6.47 44.78
CA GLU A 421 -28.86 -6.16 45.71
C GLU A 421 -27.58 -7.01 45.48
N LYS A 422 -27.50 -7.77 44.38
CA LYS A 422 -26.45 -8.74 44.10
C LYS A 422 -25.64 -8.32 42.88
N GLN A 423 -24.32 -8.48 42.99
CA GLN A 423 -23.40 -8.44 41.85
C GLN A 423 -23.86 -9.43 40.77
N HIS A 424 -24.04 -8.93 39.55
CA HIS A 424 -24.32 -9.73 38.35
C HIS A 424 -23.18 -9.51 37.36
N CYS A 425 -22.67 -10.56 36.73
CA CYS A 425 -21.56 -10.44 35.77
C CYS A 425 -21.82 -11.31 34.54
N GLU A 426 -21.64 -10.71 33.37
CA GLU A 426 -21.93 -11.29 32.06
C GLU A 426 -20.66 -11.29 31.18
N ARG A 427 -20.54 -12.32 30.34
CA ARG A 427 -19.56 -12.35 29.24
C ARG A 427 -20.30 -12.11 27.94
N TYR A 428 -19.91 -11.06 27.23
CA TYR A 428 -20.47 -10.71 25.93
C TYR A 428 -19.76 -11.48 24.79
N PRO A 429 -20.40 -11.70 23.63
CA PRO A 429 -19.86 -12.53 22.55
C PRO A 429 -18.54 -12.04 21.93
N ASP A 430 -18.18 -10.78 22.14
CA ASP A 430 -16.90 -10.15 21.77
C ASP A 430 -15.74 -10.45 22.76
N GLY A 431 -16.06 -11.05 23.91
CA GLY A 431 -15.14 -11.33 24.99
C GLY A 431 -15.01 -10.22 26.03
N GLN A 432 -15.87 -9.20 26.02
CA GLN A 432 -15.98 -8.25 27.13
C GLN A 432 -16.60 -8.94 28.36
N TYR A 433 -16.04 -8.68 29.54
CA TYR A 433 -16.60 -9.12 30.82
C TYR A 433 -17.13 -7.91 31.59
N ILE A 434 -18.45 -7.86 31.80
CA ILE A 434 -19.14 -6.72 32.41
C ILE A 434 -19.76 -7.18 33.72
N CYS A 435 -19.42 -6.51 34.82
CA CYS A 435 -20.06 -6.68 36.13
C CYS A 435 -20.91 -5.45 36.46
N TYR A 436 -22.19 -5.69 36.71
CA TYR A 436 -23.15 -4.71 37.19
C TYR A 436 -23.15 -4.74 38.72
N LEU A 437 -22.81 -3.61 39.35
CA LEU A 437 -22.62 -3.49 40.80
C LEU A 437 -23.49 -2.35 41.37
N PRO A 438 -24.08 -2.49 42.57
CA PRO A 438 -24.91 -1.48 43.22
C PRO A 438 -24.10 -0.35 43.89
N ALA A 439 -22.95 0.03 43.34
CA ALA A 439 -22.06 1.04 43.92
C ALA A 439 -22.40 2.45 43.40
N PRO A 440 -22.69 3.46 44.27
CA PRO A 440 -23.19 4.77 43.83
C PRO A 440 -22.29 5.52 42.83
N ILE A 441 -20.97 5.42 42.98
CA ILE A 441 -19.98 6.02 42.07
C ILE A 441 -20.17 5.58 40.60
N LEU A 442 -20.68 4.36 40.38
CA LEU A 442 -20.79 3.79 39.03
C LEU A 442 -21.96 4.35 38.20
N ARG A 443 -22.86 5.13 38.81
CA ARG A 443 -23.95 5.82 38.07
C ARG A 443 -23.42 6.83 37.06
N GLU A 444 -22.33 7.48 37.43
CA GLU A 444 -21.73 8.63 36.76
C GLU A 444 -20.36 8.30 36.12
N MET A 445 -19.87 7.07 36.33
CA MET A 445 -18.51 6.63 35.97
C MET A 445 -18.47 5.12 35.65
N THR A 446 -17.97 4.72 34.48
CA THR A 446 -17.64 3.31 34.19
C THR A 446 -16.19 3.06 34.60
N ILE A 447 -15.93 2.04 35.43
CA ILE A 447 -14.57 1.68 35.86
C ILE A 447 -14.10 0.43 35.12
N VAL A 448 -12.87 0.42 34.60
CA VAL A 448 -12.26 -0.73 33.92
C VAL A 448 -11.04 -1.25 34.71
N ASP A 449 -11.12 -2.48 35.24
CA ASP A 449 -9.93 -3.21 35.73
C ASP A 449 -9.24 -3.92 34.55
N THR A 450 -7.91 -3.87 34.53
CA THR A 450 -7.09 -4.30 33.39
C THR A 450 -6.05 -5.34 33.79
N PRO A 451 -5.66 -6.25 32.89
CA PRO A 451 -4.52 -7.14 33.14
C PRO A 451 -3.23 -6.33 33.36
N GLY A 452 -2.27 -6.91 34.07
CA GLY A 452 -1.00 -6.25 34.41
C GLY A 452 -0.15 -5.88 33.20
N THR A 453 0.50 -4.71 33.25
CA THR A 453 1.39 -4.19 32.17
C THR A 453 2.62 -5.07 31.88
N ASN A 454 2.88 -6.07 32.72
CA ASN A 454 3.99 -7.03 32.60
C ASN A 454 3.54 -8.43 32.10
N VAL A 455 2.28 -8.61 31.69
CA VAL A 455 1.77 -9.88 31.15
C VAL A 455 1.99 -9.97 29.64
N ILE A 456 2.51 -11.12 29.17
CA ILE A 456 3.05 -11.40 27.83
C ILE A 456 2.37 -10.63 26.67
N LEU A 457 3.21 -9.96 25.85
CA LEU A 457 2.95 -9.09 24.68
C LEU A 457 1.48 -8.93 24.25
N GLN A 458 0.84 -10.01 23.80
CA GLN A 458 -0.57 -10.05 23.40
C GLN A 458 -1.54 -9.33 24.37
N ARG A 459 -1.29 -9.38 25.69
CA ARG A 459 -2.19 -8.76 26.70
C ARG A 459 -1.85 -7.29 27.00
N GLN A 460 -0.58 -6.88 26.89
CA GLN A 460 -0.22 -5.45 26.86
C GLN A 460 -0.96 -4.73 25.72
N GLN A 461 -1.04 -5.41 24.57
CA GLN A 461 -1.48 -4.83 23.31
C GLN A 461 -2.90 -4.25 23.32
N ARG A 462 -3.93 -5.04 23.71
CA ARG A 462 -5.33 -4.54 23.79
C ARG A 462 -5.44 -3.35 24.74
N LEU A 463 -4.80 -3.42 25.91
CA LEU A 463 -4.85 -2.33 26.89
C LEU A 463 -4.32 -1.01 26.30
N THR A 464 -3.21 -1.06 25.57
CA THR A 464 -2.64 0.12 24.90
C THR A 464 -3.44 0.58 23.68
N GLU A 465 -3.94 -0.33 22.84
CA GLU A 465 -4.49 0.00 21.52
C GLU A 465 -6.00 0.28 21.52
N GLU A 466 -6.75 -0.28 22.47
CA GLU A 466 -8.21 -0.24 22.52
C GLU A 466 -8.71 0.69 23.65
N PHE A 467 -8.11 0.58 24.85
CA PHE A 467 -8.63 1.24 26.06
C PHE A 467 -7.97 2.58 26.38
N VAL A 468 -6.64 2.71 26.28
CA VAL A 468 -5.96 4.01 26.50
C VAL A 468 -6.45 5.14 25.57
N PRO A 469 -6.80 4.92 24.28
CA PRO A 469 -7.34 5.97 23.43
C PRO A 469 -8.73 6.44 23.89
N ARG A 470 -9.59 5.51 24.32
CA ARG A 470 -10.99 5.76 24.72
C ARG A 470 -11.14 6.20 26.19
N ALA A 471 -10.15 5.98 27.06
CA ALA A 471 -10.18 6.38 28.47
C ALA A 471 -10.33 7.90 28.66
N ASP A 472 -11.25 8.35 29.49
CA ASP A 472 -11.40 9.77 29.85
C ASP A 472 -10.44 10.17 30.98
N LEU A 473 -10.18 9.23 31.91
CA LEU A 473 -9.16 9.37 32.95
C LEU A 473 -8.39 8.05 33.11
N LEU A 474 -7.05 8.14 33.20
CA LEU A 474 -6.17 7.00 33.46
C LEU A 474 -5.72 7.02 34.93
N LEU A 475 -6.03 5.98 35.69
CA LEU A 475 -5.54 5.79 37.06
C LEU A 475 -4.38 4.81 37.07
N PHE A 476 -3.16 5.29 37.30
CA PHE A 476 -1.94 4.49 37.17
C PHE A 476 -1.40 4.06 38.55
N VAL A 477 -1.61 2.79 38.89
CA VAL A 477 -1.30 2.17 40.19
C VAL A 477 0.10 1.56 40.18
N ILE A 478 1.03 2.25 40.85
CA ILE A 478 2.42 1.87 41.07
C ILE A 478 2.53 1.15 42.43
N SER A 479 3.37 0.10 42.51
CA SER A 479 3.62 -0.60 43.78
C SER A 479 4.80 0.01 44.54
N ALA A 480 4.63 0.34 45.82
CA ALA A 480 5.71 0.83 46.68
C ALA A 480 6.91 -0.14 46.79
N ASP A 481 6.70 -1.45 46.60
CA ASP A 481 7.79 -2.44 46.55
C ASP A 481 8.80 -2.17 45.42
N ARG A 482 8.33 -1.62 44.29
CA ARG A 482 9.03 -1.56 42.99
C ARG A 482 8.52 -0.39 42.14
N PRO A 483 8.81 0.87 42.50
CA PRO A 483 8.29 2.01 41.79
C PRO A 483 8.95 2.20 40.40
N LEU A 484 8.12 2.47 39.38
CA LEU A 484 8.52 2.77 37.99
C LEU A 484 9.38 1.68 37.34
N THR A 485 8.79 0.50 37.18
CA THR A 485 9.44 -0.62 36.48
C THR A 485 9.70 -0.33 35.00
N GLY A 486 10.52 -1.17 34.35
CA GLY A 486 10.72 -1.10 32.90
C GLY A 486 9.44 -1.29 32.06
N SER A 487 8.43 -2.04 32.56
CA SER A 487 7.15 -2.19 31.85
C SER A 487 6.26 -0.97 32.05
N GLU A 488 6.25 -0.38 33.25
CA GLU A 488 5.53 0.85 33.55
C GLU A 488 6.09 2.03 32.76
N VAL A 489 7.42 2.17 32.67
CA VAL A 489 8.09 3.20 31.86
C VAL A 489 7.82 3.02 30.36
N ALA A 490 7.78 1.78 29.86
CA ALA A 490 7.43 1.51 28.46
C ALA A 490 5.96 1.87 28.18
N PHE A 491 5.05 1.49 29.07
CA PHE A 491 3.63 1.84 28.98
C PHE A 491 3.40 3.35 29.02
N LEU A 492 4.05 4.07 29.95
CA LEU A 492 3.88 5.52 30.10
C LEU A 492 4.39 6.29 28.89
N ARG A 493 5.47 5.85 28.24
CA ARG A 493 5.93 6.40 26.95
C ARG A 493 4.93 6.17 25.83
N TYR A 494 4.25 5.02 25.82
CA TYR A 494 3.16 4.78 24.87
C TYR A 494 1.96 5.69 25.16
N SER A 495 1.47 5.73 26.41
CA SER A 495 0.31 6.57 26.77
C SER A 495 0.58 8.07 26.63
N GLN A 496 1.85 8.50 26.73
CA GLN A 496 2.26 9.87 26.40
C GLN A 496 1.80 10.28 25.00
N GLN A 497 1.86 9.37 24.02
CA GLN A 497 1.42 9.69 22.65
C GLN A 497 -0.02 10.20 22.68
N TRP A 498 -0.91 9.52 23.40
CA TRP A 498 -2.33 9.82 23.52
C TRP A 498 -2.67 11.07 24.35
N LYS A 499 -1.70 11.69 25.05
CA LYS A 499 -1.87 12.93 25.86
C LYS A 499 -2.98 12.89 26.92
N LYS A 500 -3.40 11.70 27.36
CA LYS A 500 -4.47 11.54 28.37
C LYS A 500 -4.05 12.09 29.74
N LYS A 501 -5.02 12.57 30.51
CA LYS A 501 -4.81 12.93 31.92
C LYS A 501 -4.53 11.65 32.72
N VAL A 502 -3.42 11.63 33.45
CA VAL A 502 -3.01 10.48 34.26
C VAL A 502 -2.91 10.89 35.72
N VAL A 503 -3.55 10.11 36.60
CA VAL A 503 -3.48 10.26 38.05
C VAL A 503 -2.75 9.05 38.61
N PHE A 504 -1.67 9.28 39.33
CA PHE A 504 -0.80 8.23 39.84
C PHE A 504 -1.17 7.85 41.27
N VAL A 505 -1.13 6.56 41.57
CA VAL A 505 -1.43 6.00 42.89
C VAL A 505 -0.25 5.14 43.32
N LEU A 506 0.50 5.58 44.34
CA LEU A 506 1.55 4.80 44.96
C LEU A 506 0.91 3.92 46.05
N ASN A 507 0.50 2.71 45.65
CA ASN A 507 -0.17 1.76 46.53
C ASN A 507 0.82 0.97 47.39
N LYS A 508 0.33 0.45 48.52
CA LYS A 508 1.12 -0.18 49.59
C LYS A 508 2.07 0.79 50.30
N ALA A 509 1.67 2.05 50.46
CA ALA A 509 2.46 3.06 51.16
C ALA A 509 2.77 2.70 52.63
N ASP A 510 2.02 1.75 53.21
CA ASP A 510 2.26 1.10 54.50
C ASP A 510 3.58 0.29 54.59
N ILE A 511 4.28 0.07 53.48
CA ILE A 511 5.63 -0.55 53.45
C ILE A 511 6.70 0.42 53.99
N TYR A 512 6.53 1.73 53.80
CA TYR A 512 7.48 2.74 54.28
C TYR A 512 7.31 2.95 55.79
N GLN A 513 8.42 2.94 56.53
CA GLN A 513 8.41 3.06 57.99
C GLN A 513 8.33 4.52 58.43
N ASN A 514 8.85 5.43 57.61
CA ASN A 514 9.05 6.84 57.93
C ASN A 514 8.49 7.75 56.81
N ASN A 515 7.91 8.89 57.16
CA ASN A 515 7.46 9.88 56.17
C ASN A 515 8.57 10.32 55.20
N HIS A 516 9.82 10.38 55.66
CA HIS A 516 10.98 10.71 54.80
C HIS A 516 11.21 9.69 53.67
N GLU A 517 11.01 8.39 53.94
CA GLU A 517 11.17 7.34 52.92
C GLU A 517 10.07 7.47 51.85
N LEU A 518 8.86 7.80 52.29
CA LEU A 518 7.72 8.05 51.41
C LEU A 518 7.94 9.33 50.58
N GLU A 519 8.41 10.42 51.17
CA GLU A 519 8.72 11.68 50.47
C GLU A 519 9.85 11.50 49.43
N GLU A 520 10.91 10.77 49.77
CA GLU A 520 12.00 10.44 48.85
C GLU A 520 11.50 9.61 47.66
N ALA A 521 10.72 8.55 47.92
CA ALA A 521 10.09 7.74 46.87
C ALA A 521 9.13 8.57 46.00
N MET A 522 8.32 9.45 46.60
CA MET A 522 7.41 10.33 45.86
C MET A 522 8.13 11.36 45.01
N SER A 523 9.26 11.92 45.45
CA SER A 523 10.08 12.82 44.60
C SER A 523 10.66 12.04 43.42
N PHE A 524 11.32 10.90 43.68
CA PHE A 524 11.89 10.05 42.63
C PHE A 524 10.85 9.67 41.56
N ILE A 525 9.63 9.31 41.98
CA ILE A 525 8.53 9.00 41.07
C ILE A 525 8.10 10.23 40.26
N LYS A 526 7.86 11.38 40.92
CA LYS A 526 7.44 12.62 40.25
C LYS A 526 8.47 13.11 39.24
N ASP A 527 9.75 13.16 39.62
CA ASP A 527 10.83 13.67 38.77
C ASP A 527 11.03 12.79 37.50
N ASN A 528 10.87 11.47 37.65
CA ASN A 528 10.89 10.57 36.50
C ASN A 528 9.64 10.69 35.62
N ILE A 529 8.44 10.83 36.20
CA ILE A 529 7.20 11.02 35.42
C ILE A 529 7.21 12.35 34.67
N LYS A 530 7.61 13.46 35.31
CA LYS A 530 7.81 14.77 34.66
C LYS A 530 8.65 14.63 33.39
N ARG A 531 9.82 13.99 33.51
CA ARG A 531 10.76 13.74 32.42
C ARG A 531 10.24 12.77 31.35
N LEU A 532 9.40 11.80 31.72
CA LEU A 532 8.86 10.80 30.79
C LEU A 532 7.65 11.30 30.00
N LEU A 533 6.76 12.06 30.63
CA LEU A 533 5.55 12.59 30.00
C LEU A 533 5.73 13.99 29.42
N ASN A 534 6.77 14.73 29.83
CA ASN A 534 6.98 16.14 29.52
C ASN A 534 5.81 17.02 30.03
N THR A 535 5.46 16.82 31.30
CA THR A 535 4.48 17.61 32.06
C THR A 535 5.14 18.18 33.32
N GLU A 536 4.71 19.37 33.76
CA GLU A 536 5.15 19.94 35.03
C GLU A 536 4.27 19.53 36.21
N ASP A 537 2.99 19.26 35.96
CA ASP A 537 2.06 18.79 37.00
C ASP A 537 1.93 17.27 36.96
N VAL A 538 2.20 16.65 38.13
CA VAL A 538 2.11 15.20 38.35
C VAL A 538 1.32 14.94 39.63
N ILE A 539 0.06 14.53 39.46
CA ILE A 539 -0.84 14.14 40.54
C ILE A 539 -0.44 12.73 41.01
N LEU A 540 0.04 12.61 42.26
CA LEU A 540 0.51 11.35 42.86
C LEU A 540 -0.03 11.22 44.29
N TYR A 541 -0.91 10.23 44.51
CA TYR A 541 -1.48 9.90 45.82
C TYR A 541 -0.80 8.67 46.44
N PRO A 542 -0.17 8.77 47.63
CA PRO A 542 0.32 7.61 48.36
C PRO A 542 -0.82 6.97 49.16
N VAL A 543 -1.06 5.67 49.01
CA VAL A 543 -2.21 5.00 49.65
C VAL A 543 -1.88 3.61 50.20
N SER A 544 -2.59 3.22 51.25
CA SER A 544 -2.79 1.80 51.59
C SER A 544 -4.23 1.41 51.28
N ALA A 545 -4.47 0.90 50.06
CA ALA A 545 -5.80 0.45 49.66
C ALA A 545 -6.32 -0.68 50.56
N ARG A 546 -5.43 -1.51 51.11
CA ARG A 546 -5.79 -2.59 52.03
C ARG A 546 -6.37 -2.04 53.33
N SER A 547 -5.67 -1.11 53.99
CA SER A 547 -6.16 -0.52 55.24
C SER A 547 -7.45 0.27 55.05
N ALA A 548 -7.61 0.96 53.91
CA ALA A 548 -8.84 1.66 53.56
C ALA A 548 -10.03 0.71 53.39
N LEU A 549 -9.84 -0.41 52.68
CA LEU A 549 -10.86 -1.45 52.50
C LEU A 549 -11.23 -2.12 53.83
N GLU A 550 -10.24 -2.51 54.64
CA GLU A 550 -10.50 -3.14 55.95
C GLU A 550 -11.25 -2.20 56.90
N ALA A 551 -10.98 -0.89 56.88
CA ALA A 551 -11.73 0.12 57.64
C ALA A 551 -13.19 0.29 57.16
N LYS A 552 -13.45 0.25 55.84
CA LYS A 552 -14.82 0.34 55.29
C LYS A 552 -15.68 -0.88 55.61
N LEU A 553 -15.11 -2.09 55.50
CA LEU A 553 -15.79 -3.33 55.86
C LEU A 553 -16.12 -3.40 57.36
N MET A 554 -15.29 -2.79 58.21
CA MET A 554 -15.60 -2.62 59.63
C MET A 554 -16.75 -1.64 59.87
N SER A 555 -16.86 -0.54 59.11
CA SER A 555 -17.98 0.40 59.30
C SER A 555 -19.31 -0.13 58.75
N THR A 556 -19.33 -0.87 57.63
CA THR A 556 -20.56 -1.49 57.10
C THR A 556 -21.09 -2.59 58.02
N SER A 557 -20.22 -3.41 58.59
CA SER A 557 -20.61 -4.46 59.55
C SER A 557 -21.02 -3.96 60.94
N SER A 558 -20.69 -2.71 61.30
CA SER A 558 -21.04 -2.09 62.58
C SER A 558 -22.43 -1.43 62.63
N PHE A 559 -23.23 -1.46 61.57
CA PHE A 559 -24.57 -0.82 61.49
C PHE A 559 -25.67 -1.51 62.35
N GLY A 560 -25.28 -2.05 63.51
CA GLY A 560 -26.16 -2.73 64.47
C GLY A 560 -25.78 -2.55 65.94
N LYS A 561 -24.71 -1.80 66.28
CA LYS A 561 -24.40 -1.47 67.69
C LYS A 561 -23.46 -0.27 67.88
N LEU A 562 -23.94 0.66 68.69
CA LEU A 562 -23.25 1.72 69.44
C LEU A 562 -22.55 2.83 68.64
N ASN A 563 -23.05 4.05 68.88
CA ASN A 563 -22.24 5.26 68.82
C ASN A 563 -21.29 5.30 70.02
N GLU A 564 -20.31 6.21 69.96
CA GLU A 564 -19.44 6.64 71.06
C GLU A 564 -18.29 5.66 71.41
N GLU A 565 -17.16 6.22 71.87
CA GLU A 565 -15.88 5.53 72.18
C GLU A 565 -15.18 4.72 71.06
N LEU A 566 -14.53 5.42 70.12
CA LEU A 566 -13.32 4.89 69.46
C LEU A 566 -12.31 5.99 69.07
N SER A 567 -11.74 6.62 70.09
CA SER A 567 -10.52 7.44 69.98
C SER A 567 -9.34 6.73 70.63
N VAL A 568 -8.11 7.05 70.16
CA VAL A 568 -6.78 6.66 70.68
C VAL A 568 -6.10 5.43 70.03
N SER A 569 -4.92 5.70 69.47
CA SER A 569 -3.78 4.79 69.17
C SER A 569 -3.86 3.77 68.02
N GLY A 570 -3.57 4.25 66.80
CA GLY A 570 -3.09 3.45 65.66
C GLY A 570 -2.76 4.32 64.45
N SER A 571 -1.49 4.32 63.99
CA SER A 571 -0.95 4.89 62.73
C SER A 571 -1.87 5.85 61.92
N GLN A 572 -2.00 7.11 62.38
CA GLN A 572 -2.97 8.10 61.89
C GLN A 572 -2.85 8.58 60.42
N TYR A 573 -1.85 8.15 59.64
CA TYR A 573 -1.62 8.64 58.27
C TYR A 573 -2.28 7.80 57.16
N ALA A 574 -2.34 6.46 57.32
CA ALA A 574 -2.80 5.56 56.26
C ALA A 574 -4.27 5.75 55.80
N PRO A 575 -5.27 6.00 56.66
CA PRO A 575 -6.65 6.17 56.21
C PRO A 575 -6.91 7.53 55.54
N ASN A 576 -6.24 8.60 56.00
CA ASN A 576 -6.42 9.94 55.45
C ASN A 576 -5.94 10.07 54.00
N SER A 577 -4.89 9.36 53.60
CA SER A 577 -4.32 9.53 52.26
C SER A 577 -5.13 8.81 51.16
N PHE A 578 -5.82 7.71 51.49
CA PHE A 578 -6.84 7.14 50.59
C PHE A 578 -8.06 8.05 50.49
N PHE A 579 -8.48 8.68 51.59
CA PHE A 579 -9.61 9.61 51.59
C PHE A 579 -9.39 10.82 50.65
N GLU A 580 -8.17 11.34 50.50
CA GLU A 580 -7.90 12.42 49.54
C GLU A 580 -7.94 11.96 48.07
N LEU A 581 -7.52 10.71 47.75
CA LEU A 581 -7.74 10.10 46.42
C LEU A 581 -9.23 9.90 46.14
N GLU A 582 -9.97 9.41 47.15
CA GLU A 582 -11.41 9.17 47.05
C GLU A 582 -12.18 10.48 46.85
N LYS A 583 -11.94 11.49 47.69
CA LYS A 583 -12.48 12.85 47.58
C LYS A 583 -12.17 13.51 46.24
N PHE A 584 -10.97 13.30 45.68
CA PHE A 584 -10.64 13.71 44.32
C PHE A 584 -11.55 13.02 43.30
N LEU A 585 -11.68 11.69 43.31
CA LEU A 585 -12.54 10.96 42.36
C LEU A 585 -14.03 11.30 42.51
N TYR A 586 -14.54 11.40 43.74
CA TYR A 586 -15.93 11.80 44.01
C TYR A 586 -16.21 13.25 43.59
N SER A 587 -15.22 14.15 43.57
CA SER A 587 -15.42 15.51 43.09
C SER A 587 -15.72 15.61 41.58
N PHE A 588 -15.37 14.59 40.76
CA PHE A 588 -15.79 14.54 39.36
C PHE A 588 -17.30 14.29 39.21
N LEU A 589 -17.96 13.69 40.21
CA LEU A 589 -19.39 13.36 40.14
C LEU A 589 -20.27 14.59 40.38
N ASP A 590 -19.79 15.57 41.16
CA ASP A 590 -20.49 16.82 41.40
C ASP A 590 -20.20 17.84 40.29
N GLY A 591 -21.11 17.90 39.31
CA GLY A 591 -21.08 18.82 38.17
C GLY A 591 -21.07 20.31 38.55
N SER A 592 -21.42 20.68 39.79
CA SER A 592 -21.31 22.06 40.26
C SER A 592 -19.88 22.48 40.63
N THR A 593 -18.95 21.52 40.71
CA THR A 593 -17.55 21.77 41.07
C THR A 593 -16.65 21.93 39.85
N ILE A 594 -15.47 22.52 40.08
CA ILE A 594 -14.40 22.60 39.07
C ILE A 594 -14.01 21.20 38.56
N ALA A 595 -14.01 20.17 39.42
CA ALA A 595 -13.69 18.80 39.03
C ALA A 595 -14.82 18.14 38.20
N GLY A 596 -16.08 18.46 38.47
CA GLY A 596 -17.22 18.07 37.62
C GLY A 596 -17.19 18.72 36.24
N MET A 597 -16.81 20.00 36.15
CA MET A 597 -16.53 20.65 34.86
C MET A 597 -15.32 20.03 34.16
N ASP A 598 -14.28 19.63 34.89
CA ASP A 598 -13.12 18.93 34.34
C ASP A 598 -13.48 17.51 33.87
N ARG A 599 -14.46 16.84 34.49
CA ARG A 599 -15.07 15.58 34.00
C ARG A 599 -15.63 15.77 32.60
N MET A 600 -16.47 16.79 32.42
CA MET A 600 -17.10 17.10 31.15
C MET A 600 -16.06 17.49 30.09
N ARG A 601 -15.09 18.37 30.44
CA ARG A 601 -13.97 18.68 29.55
C ARG A 601 -13.27 17.42 29.05
N LEU A 602 -12.86 16.53 29.95
CA LEU A 602 -12.09 15.33 29.58
C LEU A 602 -12.88 14.36 28.70
N LYS A 603 -14.19 14.22 28.94
CA LYS A 603 -15.09 13.42 28.13
C LYS A 603 -15.13 13.89 26.67
N LEU A 604 -15.19 15.21 26.47
CA LEU A 604 -15.22 15.86 25.16
C LEU A 604 -13.82 15.99 24.51
N GLU A 605 -12.76 16.17 25.31
CA GLU A 605 -11.38 16.15 24.81
C GLU A 605 -10.95 14.75 24.33
N THR A 606 -11.59 13.67 24.78
CA THR A 606 -11.31 12.28 24.34
C THR A 606 -11.47 12.09 22.82
N PRO A 607 -12.67 12.19 22.22
CA PRO A 607 -12.85 11.91 20.80
C PRO A 607 -12.24 12.98 19.91
N VAL A 608 -12.27 14.26 20.32
CA VAL A 608 -11.59 15.37 19.63
C VAL A 608 -10.09 15.12 19.56
N GLY A 609 -9.49 14.65 20.66
CA GLY A 609 -8.10 14.26 20.75
C GLY A 609 -7.74 12.98 19.98
N ILE A 610 -8.71 12.14 19.60
CA ILE A 610 -8.54 11.04 18.63
C ILE A 610 -8.60 11.60 17.20
N ALA A 611 -9.62 12.40 16.89
CA ALA A 611 -9.85 12.98 15.56
C ALA A 611 -8.66 13.81 15.07
N ASP A 612 -8.11 14.70 15.91
CA ASP A 612 -6.91 15.51 15.59
C ASP A 612 -5.71 14.65 15.11
N ARG A 613 -5.57 13.43 15.66
CA ARG A 613 -4.50 12.48 15.31
C ARG A 613 -4.74 11.77 14.00
N LEU A 614 -5.95 11.25 13.81
CA LEU A 614 -6.34 10.55 12.59
C LEU A 614 -6.32 11.52 11.40
N ILE A 615 -6.77 12.76 11.61
CA ILE A 615 -6.66 13.86 10.64
C ILE A 615 -5.18 14.21 10.36
N SER A 616 -4.33 14.36 11.38
CA SER A 616 -2.88 14.61 11.19
C SER A 616 -2.17 13.47 10.43
N ALA A 617 -2.56 12.22 10.71
CA ALA A 617 -2.06 11.05 9.99
C ALA A 617 -2.55 11.03 8.54
N CYS A 618 -3.81 11.38 8.30
CA CYS A 618 -4.38 11.53 6.96
C CYS A 618 -3.72 12.67 6.17
N GLU A 619 -3.47 13.83 6.78
CA GLU A 619 -2.75 14.94 6.11
C GLU A 619 -1.36 14.48 5.66
N THR A 620 -0.67 13.71 6.51
CA THR A 620 0.64 13.12 6.19
C THR A 620 0.56 12.13 5.01
N LEU A 621 -0.43 11.22 5.03
CA LEU A 621 -0.65 10.22 3.98
C LEU A 621 -1.05 10.88 2.64
N VAL A 622 -2.06 11.76 2.66
CA VAL A 622 -2.54 12.52 1.49
C VAL A 622 -1.43 13.41 0.91
N THR A 623 -0.60 14.02 1.76
CA THR A 623 0.57 14.79 1.31
C THR A 623 1.62 13.91 0.65
N GLN A 624 1.82 12.67 1.12
CA GLN A 624 2.73 11.71 0.48
C GLN A 624 2.15 11.20 -0.86
N GLU A 625 0.88 10.81 -0.89
CA GLU A 625 0.12 10.46 -2.11
C GLU A 625 0.18 11.57 -3.16
N TYR A 626 -0.04 12.82 -2.77
CA TYR A 626 0.00 13.99 -3.65
C TYR A 626 1.40 14.20 -4.25
N ARG A 627 2.46 14.00 -3.47
CA ARG A 627 3.84 14.04 -3.98
C ARG A 627 4.09 12.95 -5.02
N CYS A 628 3.62 11.72 -4.77
CA CYS A 628 3.74 10.61 -5.72
C CYS A 628 2.92 10.87 -7.01
N ALA A 629 1.65 11.25 -6.89
CA ALA A 629 0.78 11.56 -8.03
C ALA A 629 1.34 12.72 -8.88
N LYS A 630 1.93 13.73 -8.24
CA LYS A 630 2.62 14.83 -8.93
C LYS A 630 3.89 14.36 -9.63
N GLN A 631 4.69 13.49 -9.02
CA GLN A 631 5.88 12.90 -9.65
C GLN A 631 5.53 12.01 -10.85
N ASP A 632 4.41 11.29 -10.78
CA ASP A 632 3.90 10.52 -11.92
C ASP A 632 3.41 11.42 -13.04
N LEU A 633 2.62 12.46 -12.76
CA LEU A 633 2.20 13.44 -13.77
C LEU A 633 3.39 14.13 -14.45
N THR A 634 4.42 14.51 -13.68
CA THR A 634 5.68 15.02 -14.24
C THR A 634 6.33 14.00 -15.15
N ALA A 635 6.51 12.75 -14.71
CA ALA A 635 7.16 11.71 -15.51
C ALA A 635 6.39 11.32 -16.77
N ILE A 636 5.05 11.34 -16.74
CA ILE A 636 4.21 11.15 -17.94
C ILE A 636 4.49 12.28 -18.94
N ASN A 637 4.55 13.53 -18.47
CA ASN A 637 4.89 14.68 -19.31
C ASN A 637 6.34 14.61 -19.82
N ASP A 638 7.30 14.12 -19.03
CA ASP A 638 8.68 13.92 -19.46
C ASP A 638 8.77 12.88 -20.58
N ILE A 639 8.03 11.76 -20.48
CA ILE A 639 7.95 10.75 -21.56
C ILE A 639 7.37 11.38 -22.83
N VAL A 640 6.25 12.10 -22.74
CA VAL A 640 5.63 12.79 -23.89
C VAL A 640 6.58 13.84 -24.50
N ASN A 641 7.26 14.62 -23.67
CA ASN A 641 8.18 15.67 -24.14
C ASN A 641 9.49 15.11 -24.73
N SER A 642 9.89 13.88 -24.37
CA SER A 642 11.11 13.26 -24.89
C SER A 642 11.08 12.98 -26.40
N VAL A 643 9.91 13.02 -27.04
CA VAL A 643 9.80 12.96 -28.51
C VAL A 643 10.60 14.09 -29.18
N ASN A 644 10.73 15.26 -28.54
CA ASN A 644 11.57 16.35 -29.04
C ASN A 644 13.07 15.99 -29.07
N GLU A 645 13.56 15.22 -28.08
CA GLU A 645 14.94 14.72 -28.08
C GLU A 645 15.13 13.66 -29.16
N PHE A 646 14.15 12.78 -29.35
CA PHE A 646 14.16 11.80 -30.44
C PHE A 646 14.15 12.47 -31.83
N ALA A 647 13.36 13.52 -32.02
CA ALA A 647 13.31 14.31 -33.26
C ALA A 647 14.67 14.94 -33.63
N LEU A 648 15.36 15.53 -32.65
CA LEU A 648 16.71 16.09 -32.84
C LEU A 648 17.74 15.00 -33.23
N ASN A 649 17.62 13.81 -32.64
CA ASN A 649 18.45 12.66 -33.03
C ASN A 649 18.10 12.16 -34.45
N MET A 650 16.82 12.12 -34.83
CA MET A 650 16.41 11.74 -36.19
C MET A 650 16.90 12.71 -37.26
N GLU A 651 16.79 14.04 -37.07
CA GLU A 651 17.36 15.01 -38.03
C GLU A 651 18.88 14.88 -38.14
N THR A 652 19.56 14.62 -37.01
CA THR A 652 21.01 14.37 -37.00
C THR A 652 21.40 13.13 -37.83
N GLU A 653 20.60 12.05 -37.77
CA GLU A 653 20.79 10.88 -38.65
C GLU A 653 20.34 11.16 -40.11
N SER A 654 19.26 11.93 -40.34
CA SER A 654 18.70 12.27 -41.67
C SER A 654 19.73 12.94 -42.58
N LEU A 655 20.59 13.78 -42.00
CA LEU A 655 21.68 14.45 -42.70
C LEU A 655 22.63 13.48 -43.40
N SER A 656 22.76 12.23 -42.93
CA SER A 656 23.57 11.21 -43.61
C SER A 656 22.91 10.71 -44.91
N TRP A 657 21.61 10.38 -44.85
CA TRP A 657 20.81 9.98 -46.00
C TRP A 657 20.73 11.10 -47.06
N ARG A 658 20.38 12.33 -46.64
CA ARG A 658 20.37 13.50 -47.55
C ARG A 658 21.71 13.69 -48.24
N ARG A 659 22.84 13.63 -47.53
CA ARG A 659 24.18 13.73 -48.13
C ARG A 659 24.49 12.59 -49.11
N GLN A 660 24.06 11.36 -48.82
CA GLN A 660 24.25 10.21 -49.71
C GLN A 660 23.45 10.38 -51.01
N THR A 661 22.18 10.78 -50.93
CA THR A 661 21.31 11.05 -52.08
C THR A 661 21.84 12.20 -52.93
N LEU A 662 22.20 13.32 -52.31
CA LEU A 662 22.78 14.49 -53.00
C LEU A 662 24.12 14.15 -53.69
N SER A 663 24.97 13.33 -53.05
CA SER A 663 26.23 12.85 -53.62
C SER A 663 26.02 11.98 -54.89
N MET A 664 24.97 11.15 -54.92
CA MET A 664 24.58 10.41 -56.13
C MET A 664 24.14 11.34 -57.25
N ILE A 665 23.37 12.40 -56.95
CA ILE A 665 22.96 13.40 -57.96
C ILE A 665 24.17 14.18 -58.50
N GLU A 666 25.10 14.63 -57.64
CA GLU A 666 26.32 15.33 -58.07
C GLU A 666 27.26 14.43 -58.89
N SER A 667 27.38 13.15 -58.52
CA SER A 667 28.11 12.14 -59.31
C SER A 667 27.48 11.92 -60.69
N THR A 668 26.14 11.83 -60.75
CA THR A 668 25.38 11.69 -61.99
C THR A 668 25.56 12.92 -62.89
N LYS A 669 25.36 14.11 -62.34
CA LYS A 669 25.62 15.43 -62.96
C LYS A 669 27.04 15.50 -63.51
N SER A 670 28.05 15.08 -62.75
CA SER A 670 29.45 15.04 -63.19
C SER A 670 29.66 14.09 -64.37
N ARG A 671 29.13 12.85 -64.31
CA ARG A 671 29.20 11.86 -65.40
C ARG A 671 28.50 12.34 -66.68
N VAL A 672 27.33 12.97 -66.56
CA VAL A 672 26.63 13.56 -67.71
C VAL A 672 27.47 14.69 -68.30
N VAL A 673 27.99 15.62 -67.49
CA VAL A 673 28.84 16.72 -67.98
C VAL A 673 30.09 16.16 -68.69
N GLU A 674 30.78 15.16 -68.14
CA GLU A 674 31.94 14.55 -68.78
C GLU A 674 31.62 13.92 -70.14
N LEU A 675 30.53 13.15 -70.24
CA LEU A 675 30.10 12.55 -71.52
C LEU A 675 29.70 13.63 -72.54
N VAL A 676 29.02 14.68 -72.09
CA VAL A 676 28.67 15.86 -72.91
C VAL A 676 29.92 16.61 -73.38
N GLU A 677 30.94 16.76 -72.54
CA GLU A 677 32.23 17.37 -72.90
C GLU A 677 33.08 16.49 -73.83
N ALA A 678 32.97 15.17 -73.71
CA ALA A 678 33.65 14.18 -74.55
C ALA A 678 33.01 14.05 -75.94
N THR A 679 31.69 14.17 -76.03
CA THR A 679 30.94 14.15 -77.30
C THR A 679 31.01 15.48 -78.04
N MET A 680 30.83 16.63 -77.36
CA MET A 680 30.94 17.97 -77.95
C MET A 680 32.39 18.45 -78.15
N LYS A 681 33.19 17.65 -78.86
CA LYS A 681 34.53 18.02 -79.37
C LYS A 681 34.44 18.42 -80.84
N LEU A 682 35.26 19.40 -81.25
CA LEU A 682 35.34 19.87 -82.65
C LEU A 682 35.62 18.72 -83.64
N SER A 683 36.45 17.76 -83.25
CA SER A 683 36.76 16.53 -84.01
C SER A 683 35.57 15.65 -84.34
N ASN A 684 34.47 15.76 -83.58
CA ASN A 684 33.31 14.88 -83.68
C ASN A 684 32.13 15.54 -84.42
N LEU A 685 32.27 16.82 -84.81
CA LEU A 685 31.14 17.60 -85.33
C LEU A 685 30.57 17.06 -86.63
N ASP A 686 31.38 16.46 -87.51
CA ASP A 686 30.90 15.85 -88.76
C ASP A 686 29.95 14.66 -88.48
N THR A 687 30.28 13.84 -87.49
CA THR A 687 29.46 12.71 -87.02
C THR A 687 28.13 13.17 -86.39
N ILE A 688 28.08 14.38 -85.84
CA ILE A 688 26.88 14.96 -85.23
C ILE A 688 26.06 15.77 -86.24
N ALA A 689 26.70 16.46 -87.19
CA ALA A 689 26.03 17.21 -88.25
C ALA A 689 25.31 16.25 -89.23
N SER A 690 26.01 15.21 -89.70
CA SER A 690 25.44 14.15 -90.53
C SER A 690 24.29 13.37 -89.84
N TYR A 691 24.23 13.44 -88.51
CA TYR A 691 23.11 12.96 -87.71
C TYR A 691 21.92 13.94 -87.75
N VAL A 692 22.13 15.22 -87.40
CA VAL A 692 21.08 16.26 -87.41
C VAL A 692 20.37 16.40 -88.76
N PHE A 693 21.11 16.25 -89.87
CA PHE A 693 20.53 16.32 -91.22
C PHE A 693 19.67 15.10 -91.64
N LYS A 694 19.65 14.00 -90.88
CA LYS A 694 18.83 12.81 -91.21
C LYS A 694 17.39 12.86 -90.70
N GLY A 695 17.02 13.88 -89.95
CA GLY A 695 15.64 14.12 -89.50
C GLY A 695 15.18 13.22 -88.36
N GLU A 696 13.96 13.47 -87.88
CA GLU A 696 13.51 13.16 -86.52
C GLU A 696 13.18 11.68 -86.22
N ARG A 697 13.51 10.75 -87.12
CA ARG A 697 13.09 9.33 -87.03
C ARG A 697 14.05 8.42 -86.27
N HIS A 698 15.12 8.97 -85.71
CA HIS A 698 16.07 8.28 -84.84
C HIS A 698 16.35 9.14 -83.60
N ALA A 699 16.96 8.53 -82.57
CA ALA A 699 17.55 9.24 -81.43
C ALA A 699 19.08 9.18 -81.50
N MET A 700 19.77 10.19 -80.96
CA MET A 700 21.22 10.33 -81.11
C MET A 700 21.98 9.21 -80.34
N PRO A 701 23.02 8.57 -80.90
CA PRO A 701 23.74 7.48 -80.22
C PRO A 701 24.39 7.84 -78.88
N SER A 702 24.51 9.13 -78.55
CA SER A 702 24.92 9.62 -77.23
C SER A 702 23.76 10.00 -76.32
N THR A 703 22.57 10.37 -76.83
CA THR A 703 21.40 10.65 -75.97
C THR A 703 20.84 9.35 -75.39
N SER A 704 20.81 8.28 -76.19
CA SER A 704 20.49 6.93 -75.69
C SER A 704 21.51 6.39 -74.69
N ARG A 705 22.81 6.72 -74.82
CA ARG A 705 23.83 6.39 -73.82
C ARG A 705 23.72 7.23 -72.55
N ILE A 706 23.46 8.54 -72.66
CA ILE A 706 23.20 9.39 -71.49
C ILE A 706 22.00 8.84 -70.71
N GLN A 707 20.92 8.46 -71.40
CA GLN A 707 19.76 7.84 -70.76
C GLN A 707 20.14 6.49 -70.11
N ASN A 708 20.56 5.51 -70.90
CA ASN A 708 20.67 4.12 -70.46
C ASN A 708 21.91 3.83 -69.58
N ASP A 709 23.04 4.50 -69.83
CA ASP A 709 24.32 4.19 -69.16
C ASP A 709 24.56 5.10 -67.92
N ILE A 710 23.81 6.20 -67.81
CA ILE A 710 23.98 7.20 -66.73
C ILE A 710 22.68 7.52 -66.01
N ILE A 711 21.65 8.06 -66.69
CA ILE A 711 20.47 8.57 -66.00
C ILE A 711 19.64 7.45 -65.38
N ASP A 712 19.18 6.46 -66.15
CA ASP A 712 18.28 5.41 -65.66
C ASP A 712 18.89 4.55 -64.53
N PRO A 713 20.18 4.14 -64.58
CA PRO A 713 20.84 3.50 -63.45
C PRO A 713 20.94 4.41 -62.21
N SER A 714 21.12 5.72 -62.38
CA SER A 714 21.20 6.67 -61.26
C SER A 714 19.82 6.95 -60.64
N VAL A 715 18.76 7.08 -61.46
CA VAL A 715 17.37 7.19 -60.98
C VAL A 715 17.01 5.95 -60.15
N SER A 716 17.28 4.74 -60.67
CA SER A 716 17.06 3.50 -59.91
C SER A 716 17.89 3.42 -58.61
N SER A 717 19.13 3.93 -58.63
CA SER A 717 19.97 4.00 -57.43
C SER A 717 19.43 4.98 -56.38
N VAL A 718 18.89 6.13 -56.82
CA VAL A 718 18.26 7.12 -55.94
C VAL A 718 16.93 6.60 -55.39
N GLN A 719 16.07 5.98 -56.22
CA GLN A 719 14.85 5.30 -55.77
C GLN A 719 15.16 4.28 -54.68
N LYS A 720 16.21 3.46 -54.86
CA LYS A 720 16.63 2.51 -53.82
C LYS A 720 17.03 3.22 -52.52
N ILE A 721 17.84 4.28 -52.57
CA ILE A 721 18.25 5.01 -51.36
C ILE A 721 17.05 5.64 -50.65
N LEU A 722 16.06 6.14 -51.39
CA LEU A 722 14.81 6.65 -50.84
C LEU A 722 13.98 5.53 -50.19
N GLY A 723 13.90 4.35 -50.80
CA GLY A 723 13.26 3.18 -50.20
C GLY A 723 13.97 2.69 -48.94
N ASP A 724 15.30 2.64 -48.95
CA ASP A 724 16.10 2.30 -47.77
C ASP A 724 15.91 3.37 -46.64
N TYR A 725 15.69 4.64 -47.01
CA TYR A 725 15.41 5.76 -46.11
C TYR A 725 13.98 5.74 -45.52
N GLU A 726 12.93 5.51 -46.33
CA GLU A 726 11.55 5.36 -45.85
C GLU A 726 11.42 4.16 -44.89
N ASN A 727 12.09 3.04 -45.22
CA ASN A 727 12.18 1.88 -44.33
C ASN A 727 12.90 2.22 -43.02
N TRP A 728 13.97 3.04 -43.05
CA TRP A 728 14.65 3.52 -41.85
C TRP A 728 13.75 4.43 -41.00
N LEU A 729 13.03 5.39 -41.59
CA LEU A 729 12.06 6.26 -40.92
C LEU A 729 10.98 5.45 -40.20
N SER A 730 10.24 4.63 -40.95
CA SER A 730 9.10 3.84 -40.44
C SER A 730 9.53 2.83 -39.37
N SER A 731 10.68 2.18 -39.56
CA SER A 731 11.24 1.23 -38.58
C SER A 731 11.66 1.92 -37.29
N LYS A 732 12.39 3.05 -37.36
CA LYS A 732 12.78 3.85 -36.19
C LYS A 732 11.54 4.31 -35.40
N ASN A 733 10.53 4.85 -36.09
CA ASN A 733 9.30 5.32 -35.45
C ASN A 733 8.49 4.19 -34.83
N THR A 734 8.31 3.08 -35.53
CA THR A 734 7.59 1.91 -35.00
C THR A 734 8.29 1.34 -33.77
N GLN A 735 9.63 1.27 -33.78
CA GLN A 735 10.43 0.85 -32.63
C GLN A 735 10.31 1.83 -31.46
N GLN A 736 10.44 3.14 -31.70
CA GLN A 736 10.40 4.16 -30.65
C GLN A 736 9.00 4.30 -30.04
N GLY A 737 7.94 4.31 -30.86
CA GLY A 737 6.55 4.30 -30.40
C GLY A 737 6.23 3.07 -29.54
N LYS A 738 6.77 1.89 -29.89
CA LYS A 738 6.71 0.71 -29.03
C LYS A 738 7.43 0.92 -27.69
N LEU A 739 8.64 1.48 -27.67
CA LEU A 739 9.38 1.76 -26.43
C LEU A 739 8.65 2.78 -25.52
N TYR A 740 7.97 3.77 -26.10
CA TYR A 740 7.11 4.68 -25.33
C TYR A 740 5.90 3.96 -24.73
N LYS A 741 5.21 3.12 -25.52
CA LYS A 741 4.10 2.32 -25.02
C LYS A 741 4.54 1.39 -23.87
N GLU A 742 5.64 0.64 -24.05
CA GLU A 742 6.21 -0.21 -23.00
C GLU A 742 6.62 0.59 -21.75
N SER A 743 7.04 1.85 -21.91
CA SER A 743 7.40 2.74 -20.79
C SER A 743 6.20 3.19 -19.96
N PHE A 744 5.04 3.43 -20.58
CA PHE A 744 3.79 3.69 -19.86
C PHE A 744 3.26 2.41 -19.21
N GLU A 745 3.11 1.32 -19.97
CA GLU A 745 2.54 0.05 -19.48
C GLU A 745 3.34 -0.56 -18.33
N LYS A 746 4.67 -0.46 -18.35
CA LYS A 746 5.55 -0.97 -17.29
C LYS A 746 5.43 -0.19 -15.97
N ARG A 747 5.05 1.10 -16.02
CA ARG A 747 4.97 1.98 -14.83
C ARG A 747 3.55 2.13 -14.28
N TRP A 748 2.53 2.02 -15.12
CA TRP A 748 1.12 2.13 -14.74
C TRP A 748 0.30 0.93 -15.23
N SER A 749 0.76 -0.28 -14.89
CA SER A 749 0.21 -1.56 -15.37
C SER A 749 -1.24 -1.85 -14.98
N SER A 750 -1.79 -1.14 -13.99
CA SER A 750 -3.19 -1.23 -13.59
C SER A 750 -4.18 -0.74 -14.67
N LEU A 751 -3.75 0.12 -15.59
CA LEU A 751 -4.58 0.68 -16.67
C LEU A 751 -4.75 -0.23 -17.90
N ILE A 752 -4.05 -1.37 -17.96
CA ILE A 752 -3.95 -2.21 -19.17
C ILE A 752 -5.31 -2.82 -19.60
N HIS A 753 -6.27 -2.97 -18.67
CA HIS A 753 -7.51 -3.71 -18.93
C HIS A 753 -8.55 -2.99 -19.82
N GLU A 754 -8.59 -1.66 -19.84
CA GLU A 754 -9.64 -0.92 -20.56
C GLU A 754 -9.25 -0.54 -22.01
N ASN A 755 -7.96 -0.31 -22.27
CA ASN A 755 -7.48 0.33 -23.50
C ASN A 755 -7.08 -0.63 -24.63
N SER A 756 -7.51 -1.89 -24.61
CA SER A 756 -7.08 -2.91 -25.58
C SER A 756 -7.52 -2.61 -27.03
N GLN A 757 -8.72 -2.03 -27.23
CA GLN A 757 -9.33 -1.86 -28.55
C GLN A 757 -8.85 -0.66 -29.38
N MET A 758 -8.38 0.45 -28.77
CA MET A 758 -7.92 1.65 -29.50
C MET A 758 -6.56 1.50 -30.23
N ASN A 759 -5.88 0.37 -30.08
CA ASN A 759 -4.48 0.25 -30.47
C ASN A 759 -4.23 0.19 -31.99
N PHE A 760 -5.12 -0.42 -32.78
CA PHE A 760 -4.75 -0.83 -34.14
C PHE A 760 -4.63 0.34 -35.12
N GLU A 761 -5.63 1.22 -35.16
CA GLU A 761 -5.62 2.42 -36.03
C GLU A 761 -4.50 3.39 -35.65
N THR A 762 -4.30 3.61 -34.35
CA THR A 762 -3.24 4.47 -33.82
C THR A 762 -1.84 3.97 -34.23
N TYR A 763 -1.62 2.66 -34.30
CA TYR A 763 -0.37 2.08 -34.81
C TYR A 763 -0.18 2.16 -36.34
N GLU A 764 -1.22 2.41 -37.13
CA GLU A 764 -1.04 2.70 -38.57
C GLU A 764 -0.40 4.07 -38.80
N LEU A 765 -0.59 5.04 -37.89
CA LEU A 765 0.02 6.37 -37.98
C LEU A 765 1.56 6.31 -37.98
N LEU A 766 2.15 5.32 -37.31
CA LEU A 766 3.61 5.10 -37.32
C LEU A 766 4.13 4.42 -38.60
N LYS A 767 3.22 3.91 -39.45
CA LYS A 767 3.55 3.26 -40.73
C LYS A 767 3.24 4.13 -41.94
N LYS A 768 2.33 5.10 -41.81
CA LYS A 768 2.04 6.11 -42.82
C LYS A 768 3.01 7.28 -42.66
N GLY A 769 3.73 7.57 -43.73
CA GLY A 769 4.32 8.87 -43.99
C GLY A 769 4.09 9.19 -45.47
N ASP A 770 3.95 10.46 -45.83
CA ASP A 770 3.95 10.86 -47.24
C ASP A 770 5.24 10.41 -47.93
N GLN A 771 5.10 10.00 -49.20
CA GLN A 771 6.18 9.49 -50.02
C GLN A 771 6.71 10.60 -50.95
N ALA A 772 6.87 11.83 -50.44
CA ALA A 772 7.15 12.98 -51.29
C ALA A 772 8.53 12.85 -51.96
N GLY A 773 9.51 12.25 -51.28
CA GLY A 773 10.79 11.88 -51.87
C GLY A 773 10.66 10.96 -53.09
N TYR A 774 9.80 9.93 -53.01
CA TYR A 774 9.51 9.05 -54.14
C TYR A 774 8.74 9.78 -55.26
N GLN A 775 7.73 10.59 -54.92
CA GLN A 775 6.94 11.35 -55.89
C GLN A 775 7.81 12.31 -56.73
N VAL A 776 8.83 12.96 -56.14
CA VAL A 776 9.78 13.81 -56.88
C VAL A 776 10.54 13.02 -57.95
N ILE A 777 10.89 11.76 -57.67
CA ILE A 777 11.63 10.90 -58.61
C ILE A 777 10.71 10.17 -59.60
N GLU A 778 9.49 9.82 -59.22
CA GLU A 778 8.50 9.27 -60.15
C GLU A 778 8.08 10.29 -61.22
N ASN A 779 7.95 11.56 -60.85
CA ASN A 779 7.72 12.66 -61.79
C ASN A 779 8.95 13.01 -62.67
N PHE A 780 10.15 12.47 -62.37
CA PHE A 780 11.36 12.72 -63.14
C PHE A 780 11.46 11.79 -64.37
N SER A 781 11.02 12.28 -65.54
CA SER A 781 11.15 11.51 -66.79
C SER A 781 12.54 11.66 -67.44
N SER A 782 13.39 10.64 -67.30
CA SER A 782 14.67 10.51 -68.01
C SER A 782 14.54 10.72 -69.52
N SER A 783 13.44 10.26 -70.11
CA SER A 783 13.17 10.40 -71.55
C SER A 783 12.88 11.85 -71.95
N ALA A 784 12.22 12.64 -71.09
CA ALA A 784 11.95 14.05 -71.34
C ALA A 784 13.23 14.88 -71.20
N VAL A 785 14.06 14.60 -70.20
CA VAL A 785 15.40 15.22 -70.03
C VAL A 785 16.30 14.91 -71.22
N SER A 786 16.33 13.66 -71.67
CA SER A 786 17.16 13.23 -72.81
C SER A 786 16.70 13.84 -74.14
N LYS A 787 15.38 13.95 -74.37
CA LYS A 787 14.80 14.67 -75.52
C LYS A 787 15.08 16.17 -75.46
N SER A 788 14.95 16.80 -74.30
CA SER A 788 15.27 18.22 -74.11
C SER A 788 16.74 18.49 -74.39
N PHE A 789 17.65 17.64 -73.92
CA PHE A 789 19.07 17.73 -74.25
C PHE A 789 19.35 17.50 -75.75
N GLU A 790 18.65 16.57 -76.41
CA GLU A 790 18.78 16.39 -77.86
C GLU A 790 18.31 17.62 -78.65
N GLN A 791 17.23 18.28 -78.20
CA GLN A 791 16.78 19.55 -78.77
C GLN A 791 17.79 20.68 -78.55
N GLU A 792 18.38 20.82 -77.35
CA GLU A 792 19.45 21.81 -77.08
C GLU A 792 20.66 21.63 -78.00
N VAL A 793 21.10 20.38 -78.21
CA VAL A 793 22.20 20.04 -79.13
C VAL A 793 21.81 20.34 -80.59
N ARG A 794 20.57 20.03 -80.98
CA ARG A 794 20.04 20.33 -82.32
C ARG A 794 19.96 21.83 -82.57
N GLU A 795 19.42 22.62 -81.64
CA GLU A 795 19.35 24.08 -81.71
C GLU A 795 20.74 24.73 -81.71
N MET A 796 21.69 24.21 -80.93
CA MET A 796 23.09 24.66 -80.97
C MET A 796 23.68 24.51 -82.38
N ILE A 797 23.45 23.37 -83.04
CA ILE A 797 24.01 23.07 -84.36
C ILE A 797 23.27 23.83 -85.47
N LEU A 798 21.94 23.86 -85.44
CA LEU A 798 21.13 24.65 -86.37
C LEU A 798 21.43 26.15 -86.25
N GLY A 799 21.66 26.67 -85.03
CA GLY A 799 22.12 28.04 -84.81
C GLY A 799 23.59 28.29 -85.22
N THR A 800 24.35 27.24 -85.54
CA THR A 800 25.75 27.33 -86.02
C THR A 800 25.80 27.27 -87.56
N VAL A 801 24.85 26.59 -88.21
CA VAL A 801 24.69 26.57 -89.68
C VAL A 801 23.79 27.74 -90.17
N GLY A 802 22.69 28.01 -89.48
CA GLY A 802 21.60 28.87 -89.94
C GLY A 802 21.88 30.38 -90.00
N GLN A 803 23.04 30.85 -89.55
CA GLN A 803 23.49 32.23 -89.80
C GLN A 803 24.21 32.39 -91.16
N LEU A 804 24.38 31.30 -91.93
CA LEU A 804 24.89 31.28 -93.30
C LEU A 804 23.81 30.73 -94.23
N GLY A 805 23.00 31.61 -94.81
CA GLY A 805 21.91 31.24 -95.71
C GLY A 805 22.40 30.63 -97.02
N VAL A 806 22.10 29.34 -97.24
CA VAL A 806 22.12 28.58 -98.52
C VAL A 806 23.49 28.41 -99.21
N ALA A 807 24.45 29.31 -99.05
CA ALA A 807 25.73 29.33 -99.78
C ALA A 807 26.93 28.69 -99.03
N GLY A 808 26.69 28.02 -97.89
CA GLY A 808 27.75 27.48 -97.01
C GLY A 808 28.04 25.97 -97.14
N PHE A 809 27.70 25.34 -98.27
CA PHE A 809 27.67 23.87 -98.40
C PHE A 809 29.01 23.24 -98.84
N SER A 810 30.09 23.49 -98.09
CA SER A 810 31.44 22.94 -98.41
C SER A 810 32.31 22.66 -97.17
N ALA A 811 32.04 21.53 -96.51
CA ALA A 811 32.98 20.91 -95.57
C ALA A 811 33.06 19.39 -95.80
N SER A 812 31.91 18.71 -95.85
CA SER A 812 31.78 17.27 -96.13
C SER A 812 32.04 16.86 -97.59
N LEU A 813 32.78 17.67 -98.36
CA LEU A 813 33.14 17.42 -99.75
C LEU A 813 34.65 17.59 -100.04
N LEU A 814 35.46 17.98 -99.05
CA LEU A 814 36.92 18.16 -99.19
C LEU A 814 37.72 17.14 -98.37
N THR A 815 37.42 15.86 -98.57
CA THR A 815 38.19 14.72 -98.01
C THR A 815 38.54 13.63 -99.02
N SER A 816 38.16 13.78 -100.31
CA SER A 816 38.41 12.76 -101.34
C SER A 816 39.49 13.11 -102.36
N VAL A 817 39.67 14.38 -102.73
CA VAL A 817 40.70 14.82 -103.69
C VAL A 817 41.25 16.19 -103.33
N LEU A 818 42.51 16.22 -102.86
CA LEU A 818 43.56 17.17 -103.28
C LEU A 818 44.87 16.80 -102.56
N GLN A 819 45.89 16.44 -103.34
CA GLN A 819 47.27 16.33 -102.87
C GLN A 819 48.05 17.56 -103.34
N THR A 820 49.20 17.81 -102.71
CA THR A 820 50.15 18.91 -102.96
C THR A 820 49.71 20.29 -102.46
N THR A 821 50.65 21.23 -102.44
CA THR A 821 50.68 22.41 -101.56
C THR A 821 50.39 23.72 -102.27
N LEU A 822 50.05 24.76 -101.49
CA LEU A 822 50.09 26.19 -101.83
C LEU A 822 48.81 26.86 -102.40
N GLU A 823 47.63 26.59 -101.82
CA GLU A 823 46.40 27.39 -102.06
C GLU A 823 45.93 28.23 -100.84
N ASP A 824 46.73 28.26 -99.75
CA ASP A 824 46.43 28.87 -98.44
C ASP A 824 46.18 30.40 -98.42
N LEU A 825 46.15 31.09 -99.56
CA LEU A 825 46.01 32.56 -99.63
C LEU A 825 44.73 33.06 -100.32
N LEU A 826 43.95 32.19 -100.97
CA LEU A 826 42.64 32.57 -101.54
C LEU A 826 41.47 31.86 -100.86
N ALA A 827 41.64 30.62 -100.38
CA ALA A 827 40.63 29.93 -99.58
C ALA A 827 40.36 30.63 -98.22
N LEU A 828 41.39 31.25 -97.62
CA LEU A 828 41.29 31.97 -96.35
C LEU A 828 40.57 33.32 -96.44
N GLY A 829 40.36 33.88 -97.64
CA GLY A 829 39.78 35.21 -97.82
C GLY A 829 38.25 35.27 -97.79
N ILE A 830 37.55 34.17 -98.13
CA ILE A 830 36.10 34.20 -98.42
C ILE A 830 35.26 33.53 -97.29
N CYS A 831 35.87 32.70 -96.44
CA CYS A 831 35.16 31.96 -95.37
C CYS A 831 35.26 32.59 -93.97
N SER A 832 36.06 33.64 -93.80
CA SER A 832 36.79 33.92 -92.55
C SER A 832 36.13 34.84 -91.50
N VAL A 833 34.88 35.29 -91.71
CA VAL A 833 34.09 35.96 -90.65
C VAL A 833 32.94 35.09 -90.16
N GLY A 834 32.07 34.59 -91.05
CA GLY A 834 30.94 33.72 -90.66
C GLY A 834 31.38 32.43 -90.00
N GLY A 835 32.32 31.70 -90.62
CA GLY A 835 32.87 30.46 -90.05
C GLY A 835 33.67 30.70 -88.77
N TYR A 836 34.44 31.79 -88.70
CA TYR A 836 35.20 32.13 -87.50
C TYR A 836 34.28 32.52 -86.33
N LEU A 837 33.21 33.28 -86.56
CA LEU A 837 32.21 33.61 -85.53
C LEU A 837 31.42 32.38 -85.08
N ALA A 838 31.12 31.45 -85.98
CA ALA A 838 30.49 30.17 -85.63
C ALA A 838 31.39 29.31 -84.72
N ILE A 839 32.67 29.17 -85.07
CA ILE A 839 33.65 28.36 -84.34
C ILE A 839 34.05 29.03 -83.01
N SER A 840 34.31 30.34 -82.99
CA SER A 840 34.69 31.07 -81.76
C SER A 840 33.54 31.20 -80.75
N ASN A 841 32.28 31.11 -81.18
CA ASN A 841 31.14 30.99 -80.27
C ASN A 841 30.82 29.55 -79.85
N PHE A 842 31.45 28.52 -80.43
CA PHE A 842 31.22 27.14 -80.02
C PHE A 842 31.50 26.89 -78.52
N PRO A 843 32.59 27.41 -77.91
CA PRO A 843 32.81 27.28 -76.47
C PRO A 843 31.75 27.98 -75.60
N SER A 844 31.22 29.15 -76.02
CA SER A 844 30.19 29.89 -75.27
C SER A 844 28.79 29.28 -75.42
N ARG A 845 28.56 28.51 -76.49
CA ARG A 845 27.36 27.69 -76.71
C ARG A 845 27.44 26.37 -75.94
N ARG A 846 28.57 25.64 -76.00
CA ARG A 846 28.83 24.43 -75.18
C ARG A 846 28.66 24.69 -73.68
N ARG A 847 29.19 25.80 -73.17
CA ARG A 847 28.99 26.21 -71.76
C ARG A 847 27.51 26.36 -71.40
N ARG A 848 26.70 27.02 -72.24
CA ARG A 848 25.26 27.18 -71.99
C ARG A 848 24.50 25.85 -71.85
N VAL A 849 24.84 24.84 -72.65
CA VAL A 849 24.23 23.50 -72.53
C VAL A 849 24.64 22.84 -71.20
N ILE A 850 25.94 22.89 -70.86
CA ILE A 850 26.46 22.37 -69.58
C ILE A 850 25.82 23.09 -68.37
N ASP A 851 25.65 24.40 -68.44
CA ASP A 851 25.06 25.21 -67.37
C ASP A 851 23.56 24.95 -67.18
N LYS A 852 22.83 24.54 -68.25
CA LYS A 852 21.43 24.08 -68.15
C LYS A 852 21.33 22.69 -67.53
N VAL A 853 22.21 21.76 -67.92
CA VAL A 853 22.29 20.41 -67.31
C VAL A 853 22.59 20.51 -65.81
N LYS A 854 23.58 21.35 -65.43
CA LYS A 854 23.88 21.64 -64.02
C LYS A 854 22.65 22.16 -63.29
N ARG A 855 22.05 23.26 -63.75
CA ARG A 855 20.82 23.83 -63.15
C ARG A 855 19.71 22.81 -62.95
N LYS A 856 19.45 21.92 -63.93
CA LYS A 856 18.41 20.90 -63.80
C LYS A 856 18.72 19.84 -62.74
N ALA A 857 19.98 19.43 -62.61
CA ALA A 857 20.42 18.57 -61.52
C ALA A 857 20.41 19.29 -60.16
N ASP A 858 20.79 20.57 -60.12
CA ASP A 858 20.76 21.42 -58.91
C ASP A 858 19.31 21.63 -58.41
N THR A 859 18.35 21.82 -59.33
CA THR A 859 16.92 21.90 -59.00
C THR A 859 16.40 20.57 -58.45
N LEU A 860 16.69 19.44 -59.11
CA LEU A 860 16.27 18.11 -58.63
C LEU A 860 16.86 17.79 -57.24
N ALA A 861 18.12 18.14 -57.02
CA ALA A 861 18.79 18.00 -55.73
C ALA A 861 18.08 18.78 -54.62
N TYR A 862 17.68 20.02 -54.89
CA TYR A 862 16.96 20.87 -53.94
C TYR A 862 15.52 20.37 -53.70
N GLU A 863 14.75 20.08 -54.76
CA GLU A 863 13.39 19.56 -54.67
C GLU A 863 13.32 18.26 -53.86
N LEU A 864 14.32 17.38 -54.02
CA LEU A 864 14.44 16.13 -53.30
C LEU A 864 14.92 16.31 -51.85
N GLU A 865 15.84 17.23 -51.57
CA GLU A 865 16.24 17.52 -50.18
C GLU A 865 15.06 18.10 -49.38
N GLU A 866 14.29 19.02 -49.96
CA GLU A 866 13.07 19.57 -49.33
C GLU A 866 11.94 18.54 -49.24
N ALA A 867 11.95 17.49 -50.07
CA ALA A 867 11.02 16.36 -49.91
C ALA A 867 11.41 15.49 -48.71
N MET A 868 12.67 15.02 -48.63
CA MET A 868 13.15 14.23 -47.49
C MET A 868 12.97 14.96 -46.14
N LYS A 869 13.08 16.31 -46.11
CA LYS A 869 12.77 17.11 -44.90
C LYS A 869 11.30 17.03 -44.50
N ARG A 870 10.37 17.02 -45.47
CA ARG A 870 8.93 16.87 -45.20
C ARG A 870 8.60 15.46 -44.74
N ASP A 871 9.10 14.44 -45.45
CA ASP A 871 8.94 13.02 -45.11
C ASP A 871 9.37 12.76 -43.65
N LEU A 872 10.51 13.32 -43.22
CA LEU A 872 10.97 13.28 -41.82
C LEU A 872 10.08 14.06 -40.86
N THR A 873 9.67 15.28 -41.21
CA THR A 873 8.89 16.15 -40.31
C THR A 873 7.54 15.52 -39.99
N GLU A 874 6.84 15.02 -41.02
CA GLU A 874 5.58 14.29 -40.85
C GLU A 874 5.79 12.99 -40.06
N ALA A 875 6.86 12.24 -40.33
CA ALA A 875 7.19 11.04 -39.56
C ALA A 875 7.38 11.36 -38.06
N VAL A 876 8.02 12.47 -37.71
CA VAL A 876 8.16 12.92 -36.31
C VAL A 876 6.82 13.39 -35.73
N GLU A 877 6.02 14.14 -36.48
CA GLU A 877 4.72 14.65 -36.03
C GLU A 877 3.68 13.53 -35.82
N ASN A 878 3.71 12.49 -36.66
CA ASN A 878 2.92 11.27 -36.47
C ASN A 878 3.35 10.50 -35.20
N LEU A 879 4.64 10.51 -34.84
CA LEU A 879 5.11 9.91 -33.58
C LEU A 879 4.74 10.76 -32.36
N ASP A 880 4.86 12.09 -32.41
CA ASP A 880 4.41 12.98 -31.33
C ASP A 880 2.89 12.84 -31.09
N THR A 881 2.11 12.81 -32.17
CA THR A 881 0.67 12.53 -32.14
C THR A 881 0.38 11.17 -31.51
N PHE A 882 1.07 10.10 -31.95
CA PHE A 882 0.94 8.76 -31.35
C PHE A 882 1.23 8.78 -29.85
N VAL A 883 2.36 9.38 -29.43
CA VAL A 883 2.78 9.41 -28.01
C VAL A 883 1.81 10.22 -27.15
N ARG A 884 1.25 11.33 -27.66
CA ARG A 884 0.20 12.09 -26.97
C ARG A 884 -1.09 11.28 -26.85
N VAL A 885 -1.52 10.59 -27.91
CA VAL A 885 -2.74 9.76 -27.88
C VAL A 885 -2.61 8.60 -26.88
N ILE A 886 -1.49 7.87 -26.88
CA ILE A 886 -1.30 6.78 -25.89
C ILE A 886 -1.02 7.29 -24.48
N GLY A 887 -0.40 8.47 -24.33
CA GLY A 887 -0.06 9.06 -23.03
C GLY A 887 -1.25 9.73 -22.34
N LYS A 888 -2.23 10.24 -23.11
CA LYS A 888 -3.36 11.02 -22.59
C LYS A 888 -4.19 10.28 -21.51
N PRO A 889 -4.58 8.99 -21.64
CA PRO A 889 -5.31 8.29 -20.57
C PRO A 889 -4.54 8.28 -19.23
N TYR A 890 -3.21 8.18 -19.28
CA TYR A 890 -2.34 8.25 -18.10
C TYR A 890 -2.28 9.68 -17.55
N GLN A 891 -2.18 10.71 -18.40
CA GLN A 891 -2.25 12.12 -17.99
C GLN A 891 -3.58 12.44 -17.31
N ASP A 892 -4.70 12.08 -17.94
CA ASP A 892 -6.05 12.33 -17.45
C ASP A 892 -6.29 11.60 -16.11
N GLN A 893 -5.83 10.35 -15.95
CA GLN A 893 -5.94 9.65 -14.66
C GLN A 893 -5.05 10.28 -13.57
N ALA A 894 -3.78 10.61 -13.88
CA ALA A 894 -2.87 11.20 -12.90
C ALA A 894 -3.34 12.59 -12.45
N GLN A 895 -3.86 13.41 -13.37
CA GLN A 895 -4.47 14.70 -13.07
C GLN A 895 -5.76 14.53 -12.25
N ASN A 896 -6.62 13.57 -12.58
CA ASN A 896 -7.81 13.28 -11.78
C ASN A 896 -7.49 12.79 -10.36
N ARG A 897 -6.43 11.97 -10.18
CA ARG A 897 -5.93 11.61 -8.84
C ARG A 897 -5.43 12.84 -8.08
N LEU A 898 -4.65 13.69 -8.73
CA LEU A 898 -4.13 14.92 -8.13
C LEU A 898 -5.24 15.89 -7.72
N ASN A 899 -6.27 16.06 -8.56
CA ASN A 899 -7.45 16.88 -8.27
C ASN A 899 -8.19 16.36 -7.01
N LYS A 900 -8.47 15.04 -6.94
CA LYS A 900 -9.11 14.42 -5.76
C LYS A 900 -8.30 14.58 -4.48
N LEU A 901 -6.97 14.47 -4.55
CA LEU A 901 -6.10 14.66 -3.37
C LEU A 901 -6.09 16.11 -2.88
N VAL A 902 -6.20 17.10 -3.78
CA VAL A 902 -6.34 18.52 -3.42
C VAL A 902 -7.71 18.82 -2.79
N GLU A 903 -8.78 18.22 -3.31
CA GLU A 903 -10.13 18.29 -2.72
C GLU A 903 -10.14 17.76 -1.28
N ILE A 904 -9.60 16.55 -1.07
CA ILE A 904 -9.46 15.91 0.25
C ILE A 904 -8.58 16.74 1.19
N GLN A 905 -7.49 17.33 0.71
CA GLN A 905 -6.65 18.21 1.54
C GLN A 905 -7.41 19.49 1.96
N GLY A 906 -8.32 19.99 1.13
CA GLY A 906 -9.23 21.09 1.47
C GLY A 906 -10.22 20.70 2.57
N GLU A 907 -10.79 19.51 2.50
CA GLU A 907 -11.71 18.96 3.50
C GLU A 907 -11.00 18.70 4.84
N ILE A 908 -9.81 18.08 4.83
CA ILE A 908 -8.94 17.92 6.00
C ILE A 908 -8.68 19.27 6.68
N SER A 909 -8.29 20.28 5.91
CA SER A 909 -8.05 21.64 6.45
C SER A 909 -9.33 22.32 6.94
N ASN A 910 -10.52 21.89 6.51
CA ASN A 910 -11.80 22.38 7.07
C ASN A 910 -12.11 21.71 8.42
N ILE A 911 -11.92 20.39 8.51
CA ILE A 911 -12.08 19.62 9.75
C ILE A 911 -11.11 20.11 10.83
N GLU A 912 -9.83 20.34 10.52
CA GLU A 912 -8.86 20.92 11.48
C GLU A 912 -9.35 22.23 12.11
N LYS A 913 -9.98 23.11 11.31
CA LYS A 913 -10.49 24.40 11.79
C LYS A 913 -11.67 24.17 12.73
N LYS A 914 -12.59 23.28 12.37
CA LYS A 914 -13.74 22.88 13.21
C LYS A 914 -13.29 22.26 14.53
N LEU A 915 -12.35 21.31 14.49
CA LEU A 915 -11.78 20.68 15.69
C LEU A 915 -11.08 21.71 16.60
N ARG A 916 -10.31 22.65 16.05
CA ARG A 916 -9.66 23.72 16.84
C ARG A 916 -10.68 24.69 17.45
N THR A 917 -11.74 25.05 16.74
CA THR A 917 -12.85 25.85 17.30
C THR A 917 -13.52 25.10 18.44
N LEU A 918 -13.90 23.84 18.22
CA LEU A 918 -14.57 23.00 19.22
C LEU A 918 -13.70 22.79 20.47
N GLN A 919 -12.40 22.49 20.30
CA GLN A 919 -11.43 22.40 21.40
C GLN A 919 -11.31 23.72 22.19
N THR A 920 -11.40 24.87 21.51
CA THR A 920 -11.42 26.19 22.18
C THR A 920 -12.68 26.38 23.00
N GLU A 921 -13.85 25.94 22.52
CA GLU A 921 -15.11 26.00 23.25
C GLU A 921 -15.14 25.06 24.47
N ILE A 922 -14.63 23.84 24.32
CA ILE A 922 -14.46 22.86 25.41
C ILE A 922 -13.49 23.40 26.49
N GLN A 923 -12.40 24.05 26.10
CA GLN A 923 -11.49 24.68 27.07
C GLN A 923 -12.16 25.83 27.83
N ASN A 924 -13.01 26.61 27.15
CA ASN A 924 -13.75 27.75 27.73
C ASN A 924 -14.92 27.36 28.65
N LEU A 925 -15.23 26.07 28.82
CA LEU A 925 -16.25 25.60 29.79
C LEU A 925 -16.03 26.10 31.23
N HIS A 926 -14.78 26.39 31.61
CA HIS A 926 -14.42 26.85 32.96
C HIS A 926 -14.49 28.39 33.16
N VAL A 927 -15.00 29.15 32.17
CA VAL A 927 -14.93 30.62 32.13
C VAL A 927 -16.32 31.25 32.05
N SER A 928 -17.31 30.69 32.75
CA SER A 928 -18.70 31.16 32.81
C SER A 928 -19.26 31.08 34.23
#